data_AF-A0A3B5AF52-F1
#
_entry.id   AF-A0A3B5AF52-F1
#
_cell.length_a   1.000
_cell.length_b   1.000
_cell.length_c   1.000
_cell.angle_alpha   90.00
_cell.angle_beta   90.00
_cell.angle_gamma   90.00
#
_symmetry.space_group_name_H-M   'P 1'
#
loop_
_entity.id
_entity.type
_entity.pdbx_description
1 polymer ?
#
loop_
_entity_poly.entity_id
_entity_poly.type
_entity_poly.pdbx_seq_one_letter_code
_entity_poly.pdbx_strand_id
1 'polypeptide(L)'
;MFSLSELAPLNQHQSQSKLLKPWWEVFMDYLVVLMLMTSVLACTEQLSRDRVVCVASDPPVTANTSHRNLNVAPTPSSKPPTDIPLNISPNLQPTARGRRTHLVYQQYVYISQVCYHEALPLCSRFFPYMALLQSLVLVASGSFWLHFPHTSSRIEQFLAILAKCCESPWTSQALSNAARQENIQERKDEERRPHHASFATPPSPCPSTVSCNSTVSSVSLDSRVHLPSSKPSVLADSPRQVISLDKSDGEQARALFERVRKFRPLAFHVYLAQTIFKLLMGTLIVSYTIPLLSSFSFSHTCHPEEQLLVGYATFECIHVLSSLLRKLLVAYLTLLGLYGLLNFYTLCWILHSSLRQYSFHSLKDLCSLRDVPDLRNDLAFLIHMLDQYDPLLAQRLSVFLSPVSESRLLEESLERRWGEEKLHAMTAVDADGCSRLQLVALPRLPPALFTLSQLQVLKLELITDARFTAQVANMTSLRELHLYHCTAAVDPSALAVLQERLEVLHLTFTHASEIPSWVFSLRSLHELHLSGRLSSEGGVGRSWALGSLRQLRHLRVLVIRGMLQRIPGELYEVAGSLVRLEVYNEGTRLLVLTGLKRVVDLTELHLQDCQLERLPSALLALTNLHTLNLQHNNLRTLEELLSLAHLRRLSCLRLAYNRVLALPASVGVLRGLELLDLSNNQLQSLPPALFTLRCLRRLLLAGNLLEELPADVKALKLLSELDLSGNRLESLPAELFSNCLELRTLNVAHNSLSVLPRGIAALSQLCRLDLRSNSLEELPAELGCCSGLPGGGLLVENWLFLSLPPHVRDFLSHSCAPTGAYSESHSRPESDSFPYFSPTQWSFFSALESQI
;
A
#
# COMPACT_ATOMS: atom_id res chain seq x y z
N MET A 1 -39.59 45.11 -20.84
CA MET A 1 -39.54 44.71 -19.42
C MET A 1 -38.66 43.48 -19.34
N PHE A 2 -37.70 43.42 -18.41
CA PHE A 2 -36.96 42.19 -18.13
C PHE A 2 -37.78 41.35 -17.17
N SER A 3 -37.90 40.04 -17.39
CA SER A 3 -38.55 39.19 -16.39
C SER A 3 -37.58 38.88 -15.24
N LEU A 4 -38.10 38.93 -14.02
CA LEU A 4 -37.38 38.58 -12.79
C LEU A 4 -36.84 37.14 -12.86
N SER A 5 -37.55 36.28 -13.58
CA SER A 5 -37.22 34.88 -13.89
C SER A 5 -36.02 34.69 -14.82
N GLU A 6 -35.73 35.61 -15.75
CA GLU A 6 -34.53 35.54 -16.61
C GLU A 6 -33.25 35.89 -15.87
N LEU A 7 -33.37 36.64 -14.76
CA LEU A 7 -32.26 37.14 -13.94
C LEU A 7 -31.98 36.26 -12.70
N ALA A 8 -32.83 35.27 -12.42
CA ALA A 8 -32.59 34.27 -11.39
C ALA A 8 -31.64 33.17 -11.92
N PRO A 9 -30.55 32.81 -11.20
CA PRO A 9 -29.58 31.83 -11.70
C PRO A 9 -30.21 30.45 -11.86
N LEU A 10 -29.94 29.78 -13.01
CA LEU A 10 -30.55 28.50 -13.37
C LEU A 10 -30.26 27.40 -12.33
N ASN A 11 -31.32 26.87 -11.75
CA ASN A 11 -31.31 26.08 -10.51
C ASN A 11 -30.96 24.59 -10.68
N GLN A 12 -30.40 24.15 -11.82
CA GLN A 12 -30.19 22.73 -12.12
C GLN A 12 -28.79 22.19 -11.73
N HIS A 13 -27.71 22.93 -11.91
CA HIS A 13 -26.36 22.49 -11.50
C HIS A 13 -26.10 22.65 -9.98
N GLN A 14 -27.07 23.18 -9.23
CA GLN A 14 -26.86 23.71 -7.89
C GLN A 14 -27.24 22.76 -6.74
N SER A 15 -27.53 21.48 -7.02
CA SER A 15 -27.96 20.51 -6.00
C SER A 15 -26.80 20.04 -5.11
N GLN A 16 -25.73 19.52 -5.72
CA GLN A 16 -24.58 18.96 -4.99
C GLN A 16 -23.66 20.03 -4.39
N SER A 17 -23.51 21.18 -5.06
CA SER A 17 -22.65 22.28 -4.60
C SER A 17 -23.17 23.01 -3.35
N LYS A 18 -24.40 22.73 -2.89
CA LYS A 18 -24.96 23.27 -1.63
C LYS A 18 -24.24 22.76 -0.39
N LEU A 19 -23.71 21.53 -0.43
CA LEU A 19 -22.93 20.91 0.66
C LEU A 19 -21.63 21.66 1.03
N LEU A 20 -21.23 22.64 0.22
CA LEU A 20 -20.00 23.40 0.36
C LEU A 20 -20.27 24.93 0.45
N LYS A 21 -21.52 25.32 0.74
CA LYS A 21 -21.93 26.71 1.02
C LYS A 21 -22.27 26.89 2.50
N PRO A 22 -21.40 27.51 3.31
CA PRO A 22 -21.73 27.90 4.68
C PRO A 22 -22.82 28.99 4.71
N TRP A 23 -23.42 29.18 5.89
CA TRP A 23 -24.56 30.09 6.09
C TRP A 23 -24.34 31.52 5.60
N TRP A 24 -23.09 32.03 5.62
CA TRP A 24 -22.75 33.38 5.17
C TRP A 24 -22.83 33.56 3.66
N GLU A 25 -22.39 32.60 2.84
CA GLU A 25 -22.54 32.69 1.38
C GLU A 25 -24.02 32.58 0.98
N VAL A 26 -24.79 31.74 1.68
CA VAL A 26 -26.24 31.62 1.48
C VAL A 26 -26.95 32.95 1.80
N PHE A 27 -26.59 33.62 2.90
CA PHE A 27 -27.15 34.93 3.22
C PHE A 27 -26.70 36.01 2.21
N MET A 28 -25.44 35.99 1.77
CA MET A 28 -24.95 36.89 0.71
C MET A 28 -25.73 36.74 -0.60
N ASP A 29 -26.03 35.51 -1.05
CA ASP A 29 -26.82 35.28 -2.27
C ASP A 29 -28.19 36.00 -2.17
N TYR A 30 -28.89 35.86 -1.04
CA TYR A 30 -30.18 36.53 -0.81
C TYR A 30 -30.06 38.06 -0.73
N LEU A 31 -29.00 38.60 -0.11
CA LEU A 31 -28.75 40.04 -0.10
C LEU A 31 -28.54 40.60 -1.51
N VAL A 32 -27.76 39.90 -2.35
CA VAL A 32 -27.51 40.34 -3.72
C VAL A 32 -28.77 40.24 -4.58
N VAL A 33 -29.63 39.23 -4.38
CA VAL A 33 -30.96 39.18 -5.00
C VAL A 33 -31.82 40.38 -4.57
N LEU A 34 -31.79 40.78 -3.29
CA LEU A 34 -32.56 41.94 -2.82
C LEU A 34 -31.98 43.29 -3.33
N MET A 35 -30.67 43.40 -3.50
CA MET A 35 -30.03 44.53 -4.20
C MET A 35 -30.41 44.57 -5.69
N LEU A 36 -30.46 43.40 -6.34
CA LEU A 36 -30.94 43.29 -7.72
C LEU A 36 -32.40 43.75 -7.82
N MET A 37 -33.28 43.34 -6.89
CA MET A 37 -34.68 43.79 -6.87
C MET A 37 -34.84 45.29 -6.67
N THR A 38 -34.08 45.91 -5.76
CA THR A 38 -34.13 47.37 -5.57
C THR A 38 -33.61 48.11 -6.80
N SER A 39 -32.60 47.59 -7.50
CA SER A 39 -32.10 48.18 -8.76
C SER A 39 -33.09 48.05 -9.93
N VAL A 40 -33.74 46.88 -10.11
CA VAL A 40 -34.75 46.64 -11.15
C VAL A 40 -36.01 47.47 -10.90
N LEU A 41 -36.43 47.61 -9.64
CA LEU A 41 -37.53 48.51 -9.25
C LEU A 41 -37.19 49.97 -9.59
N ALA A 42 -35.98 50.44 -9.25
CA ALA A 42 -35.53 51.79 -9.57
C ALA A 42 -35.48 52.03 -11.09
N CYS A 43 -34.98 51.07 -11.88
CA CYS A 43 -34.99 51.15 -13.35
C CYS A 43 -36.41 51.21 -13.92
N THR A 44 -37.35 50.46 -13.33
CA THR A 44 -38.74 50.37 -13.80
C THR A 44 -39.53 51.65 -13.49
N GLU A 45 -39.38 52.20 -12.29
CA GLU A 45 -39.96 53.50 -11.91
C GLU A 45 -39.36 54.63 -12.76
N GLN A 46 -38.06 54.59 -13.06
CA GLN A 46 -37.45 55.56 -13.99
C GLN A 46 -38.02 55.43 -15.41
N LEU A 47 -37.97 54.25 -16.03
CA LEU A 47 -38.43 54.05 -17.40
C LEU A 47 -39.92 54.36 -17.60
N SER A 48 -40.74 54.29 -16.55
CA SER A 48 -42.20 54.51 -16.62
C SER A 48 -42.66 55.90 -16.17
N ARG A 49 -41.91 56.60 -15.30
CA ARG A 49 -42.37 57.86 -14.66
C ARG A 49 -41.34 58.99 -14.65
N ASP A 50 -40.14 58.83 -15.21
CA ASP A 50 -39.14 59.90 -15.23
C ASP A 50 -39.59 61.07 -16.10
N ARG A 51 -40.16 62.08 -15.44
CA ARG A 51 -40.63 63.34 -16.02
C ARG A 51 -40.13 64.49 -15.16
N VAL A 52 -39.45 65.42 -15.81
CA VAL A 52 -39.16 66.75 -15.26
C VAL A 52 -40.27 67.70 -15.73
N VAL A 53 -40.65 68.64 -14.87
CA VAL A 53 -41.60 69.72 -15.21
C VAL A 53 -40.91 71.05 -14.93
N CYS A 54 -40.68 71.83 -15.99
CA CYS A 54 -40.03 73.14 -15.90
C CYS A 54 -41.03 74.29 -16.07
N VAL A 55 -40.88 75.34 -15.26
CA VAL A 55 -41.67 76.58 -15.31
C VAL A 55 -40.74 77.79 -15.37
N ALA A 56 -41.07 78.78 -16.19
CA ALA A 56 -40.28 80.00 -16.35
C ALA A 56 -40.22 80.79 -15.03
N SER A 57 -39.01 81.14 -14.60
CA SER A 57 -38.76 82.05 -13.47
C SER A 57 -38.21 83.37 -14.00
N ASP A 58 -38.54 84.47 -13.32
CA ASP A 58 -37.93 85.78 -13.59
C ASP A 58 -36.55 85.86 -12.94
N PRO A 59 -35.62 86.69 -13.45
CA PRO A 59 -34.38 86.99 -12.73
C PRO A 59 -34.71 87.56 -11.33
N PRO A 60 -33.96 87.16 -10.28
CA PRO A 60 -34.27 87.57 -8.92
C PRO A 60 -34.12 89.09 -8.76
N VAL A 61 -35.19 89.75 -8.32
CA VAL A 61 -35.16 91.17 -7.96
C VAL A 61 -34.21 91.33 -6.76
N THR A 62 -33.05 91.95 -7.00
CA THR A 62 -32.01 92.14 -5.99
C THR A 62 -32.44 93.15 -4.93
N ALA A 63 -33.04 92.65 -3.86
CA ALA A 63 -33.34 93.42 -2.66
C ALA A 63 -32.04 93.77 -1.91
N ASN A 64 -31.35 94.85 -2.32
CA ASN A 64 -30.44 95.63 -1.47
C ASN A 64 -29.91 96.91 -2.16
N THR A 65 -30.54 98.06 -1.91
CA THR A 65 -29.86 99.37 -1.86
C THR A 65 -30.58 100.28 -0.87
N SER A 66 -30.11 100.33 0.37
CA SER A 66 -30.48 101.36 1.34
C SER A 66 -29.22 101.96 1.97
N HIS A 67 -29.06 103.28 1.80
CA HIS A 67 -27.93 104.09 2.26
C HIS A 67 -26.57 103.78 1.54
N ARG A 68 -25.61 104.72 1.44
CA ARG A 68 -25.49 106.07 2.02
C ARG A 68 -24.56 106.96 1.18
N ASN A 69 -24.88 108.25 1.05
CA ASN A 69 -23.94 109.40 1.02
C ASN A 69 -24.81 110.68 0.98
N LEU A 70 -24.95 111.41 2.09
CA LEU A 70 -24.09 112.53 2.52
C LEU A 70 -24.26 113.81 1.67
N ASN A 71 -25.15 114.72 2.11
CA ASN A 71 -24.73 116.07 2.55
C ASN A 71 -25.88 116.92 3.18
N VAL A 72 -25.49 117.72 4.19
CA VAL A 72 -26.09 118.99 4.68
C VAL A 72 -27.59 119.05 5.07
N ALA A 73 -27.82 118.83 6.37
CA ALA A 73 -28.66 119.53 7.38
C ALA A 73 -29.29 120.93 7.07
N PRO A 74 -30.09 121.53 7.99
CA PRO A 74 -31.23 121.00 8.78
C PRO A 74 -32.43 122.00 8.95
N THR A 75 -33.57 121.58 9.53
CA THR A 75 -34.28 122.22 10.68
C THR A 75 -35.62 121.52 11.05
N PRO A 76 -36.21 121.69 12.25
CA PRO A 76 -37.22 120.75 12.80
C PRO A 76 -38.52 121.34 13.41
N SER A 77 -39.62 120.57 13.39
CA SER A 77 -40.77 120.63 14.33
C SER A 77 -41.83 119.53 14.03
N SER A 78 -42.76 119.12 14.91
CA SER A 78 -42.71 118.91 16.37
C SER A 78 -43.95 118.15 16.92
N LYS A 79 -43.71 117.02 17.62
CA LYS A 79 -44.58 116.33 18.64
C LYS A 79 -45.99 115.76 18.25
N PRO A 80 -46.49 114.72 18.98
CA PRO A 80 -47.84 114.11 18.88
C PRO A 80 -48.71 114.48 20.13
N PRO A 81 -49.82 113.81 20.55
CA PRO A 81 -50.57 112.63 20.02
C PRO A 81 -52.12 112.86 19.99
N THR A 82 -52.92 111.80 20.29
CA THR A 82 -54.41 111.76 20.56
C THR A 82 -55.34 112.11 19.38
N ASP A 83 -56.40 111.37 19.03
CA ASP A 83 -57.24 110.38 19.77
C ASP A 83 -57.76 109.19 18.93
N ILE A 84 -58.49 108.27 19.60
CA ILE A 84 -59.17 107.04 19.09
C ILE A 84 -60.67 107.20 19.41
N PRO A 85 -61.64 106.96 18.47
CA PRO A 85 -62.03 105.58 18.16
C PRO A 85 -62.58 105.23 16.75
N LEU A 86 -62.37 103.95 16.41
CA LEU A 86 -63.26 103.03 15.68
C LEU A 86 -64.16 103.56 14.54
N ASN A 87 -63.83 103.15 13.30
CA ASN A 87 -64.85 102.54 12.44
C ASN A 87 -64.25 101.38 11.62
N ILE A 88 -65.07 100.40 11.25
CA ILE A 88 -64.62 99.11 10.70
C ILE A 88 -64.79 99.09 9.17
N SER A 89 -63.68 98.92 8.44
CA SER A 89 -63.68 98.38 7.08
C SER A 89 -62.35 97.68 6.77
N PRO A 90 -62.34 96.58 5.99
CA PRO A 90 -61.18 95.68 5.92
C PRO A 90 -60.17 96.04 4.82
N ASN A 91 -58.89 95.71 5.07
CA ASN A 91 -57.84 95.74 4.05
C ASN A 91 -58.19 94.84 2.85
N LEU A 92 -58.16 95.40 1.64
CA LEU A 92 -58.03 94.58 0.43
C LEU A 92 -56.62 94.01 0.36
N GLN A 93 -56.48 92.71 0.61
CA GLN A 93 -55.33 91.97 0.08
C GLN A 93 -55.40 91.95 -1.46
N PRO A 94 -54.27 92.09 -2.18
CA PRO A 94 -54.28 91.93 -3.63
C PRO A 94 -54.67 90.48 -3.98
N THR A 95 -55.74 90.33 -4.76
CA THR A 95 -56.21 88.99 -5.18
C THR A 95 -55.17 88.31 -6.05
N ALA A 96 -54.74 87.12 -5.64
CA ALA A 96 -53.74 86.33 -6.36
C ALA A 96 -54.28 85.90 -7.73
N ARG A 97 -53.90 86.62 -8.79
CA ARG A 97 -54.23 86.30 -10.18
C ARG A 97 -53.16 85.40 -10.77
N GLY A 98 -53.58 84.31 -11.42
CA GLY A 98 -52.66 83.39 -12.10
C GLY A 98 -51.85 84.08 -13.21
N ARG A 99 -50.55 83.78 -13.27
CA ARG A 99 -49.62 84.34 -14.26
C ARG A 99 -49.95 83.84 -15.68
N ARG A 100 -49.89 84.73 -16.67
CA ARG A 100 -49.79 84.37 -18.10
C ARG A 100 -48.35 84.54 -18.55
N THR A 101 -47.75 83.47 -19.07
CA THR A 101 -46.35 83.40 -19.54
C THR A 101 -46.23 83.50 -21.07
N HIS A 102 -47.36 83.49 -21.78
CA HIS A 102 -47.45 83.52 -23.26
C HIS A 102 -46.78 82.35 -24.00
N LEU A 103 -46.19 81.39 -23.29
CA LEU A 103 -45.67 80.12 -23.80
C LEU A 103 -46.79 79.13 -24.15
N VAL A 104 -46.64 78.44 -25.28
CA VAL A 104 -47.52 77.34 -25.71
C VAL A 104 -47.08 76.03 -25.05
N TYR A 105 -48.02 75.10 -24.80
CA TYR A 105 -47.74 73.80 -24.17
C TYR A 105 -46.56 73.03 -24.83
N GLN A 106 -46.44 73.08 -26.16
CA GLN A 106 -45.33 72.42 -26.87
C GLN A 106 -43.95 72.99 -26.49
N GLN A 107 -43.85 74.28 -26.19
CA GLN A 107 -42.60 74.89 -25.70
C GLN A 107 -42.30 74.38 -24.29
N TYR A 108 -43.28 74.26 -23.39
CA TYR A 108 -43.08 73.67 -22.06
C TYR A 108 -42.57 72.22 -22.11
N VAL A 109 -43.06 71.41 -23.06
CA VAL A 109 -42.56 70.05 -23.29
C VAL A 109 -41.11 70.08 -23.79
N TYR A 110 -40.79 70.93 -24.78
CA TYR A 110 -39.43 71.09 -25.30
C TYR A 110 -38.44 71.55 -24.21
N ILE A 111 -38.77 72.61 -23.45
CA ILE A 111 -37.92 73.13 -22.36
C ILE A 111 -37.70 72.07 -21.28
N SER A 112 -38.74 71.32 -20.90
CA SER A 112 -38.62 70.23 -19.93
C SER A 112 -37.70 69.11 -20.42
N GLN A 113 -37.67 68.84 -21.74
CA GLN A 113 -36.76 67.86 -22.35
C GLN A 113 -35.32 68.38 -22.44
N VAL A 114 -35.10 69.67 -22.76
CA VAL A 114 -33.77 70.31 -22.76
C VAL A 114 -33.18 70.32 -21.35
N CYS A 115 -33.93 70.83 -20.37
CA CYS A 115 -33.50 70.89 -18.98
C CYS A 115 -33.32 69.51 -18.33
N TYR A 116 -34.00 68.46 -18.80
CA TYR A 116 -33.70 67.07 -18.41
C TYR A 116 -32.29 66.63 -18.87
N HIS A 117 -31.78 67.15 -19.98
CA HIS A 117 -30.44 66.84 -20.47
C HIS A 117 -29.35 67.72 -19.86
N GLU A 118 -29.64 69.00 -19.61
CA GLU A 118 -28.67 70.00 -19.14
C GLU A 118 -28.63 70.13 -17.60
N ALA A 119 -29.78 70.31 -16.95
CA ALA A 119 -29.85 70.71 -15.54
C ALA A 119 -29.93 69.55 -14.54
N LEU A 120 -30.30 68.33 -14.99
CA LEU A 120 -30.34 67.15 -14.12
C LEU A 120 -28.97 66.46 -14.04
N PRO A 121 -28.41 66.21 -12.83
CA PRO A 121 -27.11 65.58 -12.69
C PRO A 121 -27.14 64.13 -13.21
N LEU A 122 -26.01 63.71 -13.79
CA LEU A 122 -25.84 62.37 -14.39
C LEU A 122 -26.24 61.23 -13.44
N CYS A 123 -25.99 61.38 -12.13
CA CYS A 123 -26.38 60.39 -11.13
C CYS A 123 -27.89 60.16 -11.03
N SER A 124 -28.72 61.20 -11.20
CA SER A 124 -30.18 61.04 -11.16
C SER A 124 -30.70 60.26 -12.38
N ARG A 125 -30.03 60.42 -13.53
CA ARG A 125 -30.39 59.78 -14.80
C ARG A 125 -29.82 58.36 -14.98
N PHE A 126 -28.67 58.04 -14.36
CA PHE A 126 -27.96 56.77 -14.59
C PHE A 126 -27.77 55.88 -13.35
N PHE A 127 -28.09 56.32 -12.14
CA PHE A 127 -27.90 55.51 -10.93
C PHE A 127 -28.58 54.12 -10.99
N PRO A 128 -29.86 53.96 -11.40
CA PRO A 128 -30.51 52.66 -11.39
C PRO A 128 -29.80 51.63 -12.29
N TYR A 129 -29.36 52.06 -13.48
CA TYR A 129 -28.62 51.22 -14.42
C TYR A 129 -27.23 50.83 -13.89
N MET A 130 -26.54 51.74 -13.18
CA MET A 130 -25.27 51.44 -12.52
C MET A 130 -25.44 50.46 -11.35
N ALA A 131 -26.48 50.64 -10.53
CA ALA A 131 -26.82 49.74 -9.42
C ALA A 131 -27.19 48.33 -9.94
N LEU A 132 -27.90 48.25 -11.07
CA LEU A 132 -28.23 46.99 -11.75
C LEU A 132 -26.97 46.29 -12.25
N LEU A 133 -26.09 47.00 -12.96
CA LEU A 133 -24.80 46.46 -13.42
C LEU A 133 -23.94 45.95 -12.25
N GLN A 134 -23.90 46.69 -11.15
CA GLN A 134 -23.14 46.31 -9.95
C GLN A 134 -23.74 45.10 -9.23
N SER A 135 -25.07 45.02 -9.12
CA SER A 135 -25.74 43.83 -8.60
C SER A 135 -25.44 42.59 -9.45
N LEU A 136 -25.41 42.72 -10.79
CA LEU A 136 -25.03 41.63 -11.69
C LEU A 136 -23.56 41.21 -11.53
N VAL A 137 -22.62 42.16 -11.38
CA VAL A 137 -21.21 41.85 -11.09
C VAL A 137 -21.07 41.16 -9.73
N LEU A 138 -21.85 41.56 -8.71
CA LEU A 138 -21.87 40.89 -7.42
C LEU A 138 -22.41 39.45 -7.51
N VAL A 139 -23.49 39.19 -8.28
CA VAL A 139 -23.98 37.82 -8.56
C VAL A 139 -22.88 36.97 -9.19
N ALA A 140 -22.24 37.46 -10.26
CA ALA A 140 -21.18 36.74 -10.96
C ALA A 140 -19.96 36.47 -10.05
N SER A 141 -19.59 37.43 -9.20
CA SER A 141 -18.51 37.26 -8.22
C SER A 141 -18.86 36.34 -7.04
N GLY A 142 -20.15 36.08 -6.78
CA GLY A 142 -20.59 35.19 -5.70
C GLY A 142 -20.24 33.72 -5.97
N SER A 143 -20.45 33.28 -7.21
CA SER A 143 -20.38 31.86 -7.58
C SER A 143 -19.11 31.45 -8.36
N PHE A 144 -18.19 32.38 -8.60
CA PHE A 144 -17.04 32.20 -9.50
C PHE A 144 -16.19 30.95 -9.17
N TRP A 145 -15.80 30.74 -7.91
CA TRP A 145 -14.95 29.61 -7.51
C TRP A 145 -15.57 28.22 -7.74
N LEU A 146 -16.90 28.13 -7.79
CA LEU A 146 -17.65 26.90 -8.08
C LEU A 146 -17.77 26.61 -9.59
N HIS A 147 -17.71 27.65 -10.44
CA HIS A 147 -17.90 27.54 -11.89
C HIS A 147 -16.58 27.61 -12.69
N PHE A 148 -15.50 28.12 -12.09
CA PHE A 148 -14.20 28.22 -12.76
C PHE A 148 -13.64 26.82 -13.09
N PRO A 149 -13.35 26.48 -14.37
CA PRO A 149 -13.17 25.07 -14.79
C PRO A 149 -12.12 24.27 -14.01
N HIS A 150 -10.99 24.89 -13.66
CA HIS A 150 -9.90 24.21 -12.94
C HIS A 150 -10.23 23.88 -11.48
N THR A 151 -11.12 24.64 -10.82
CA THR A 151 -11.60 24.33 -9.46
C THR A 151 -12.87 23.49 -9.50
N SER A 152 -13.81 23.83 -10.39
CA SER A 152 -15.11 23.16 -10.52
C SER A 152 -14.98 21.64 -10.68
N SER A 153 -14.19 21.17 -11.65
CA SER A 153 -13.96 19.73 -11.88
C SER A 153 -13.33 19.01 -10.67
N ARG A 154 -12.52 19.71 -9.86
CA ARG A 154 -11.97 19.16 -8.62
C ARG A 154 -13.00 19.13 -7.50
N ILE A 155 -13.85 20.15 -7.38
CA ILE A 155 -14.93 20.21 -6.39
C ILE A 155 -15.98 19.14 -6.70
N GLU A 156 -16.35 18.93 -7.96
CA GLU A 156 -17.21 17.81 -8.38
C GLU A 156 -16.58 16.43 -8.06
N GLN A 157 -15.28 16.25 -8.32
CA GLN A 157 -14.56 15.04 -7.91
C GLN A 157 -14.60 14.81 -6.39
N PHE A 158 -14.43 15.89 -5.59
CA PHE A 158 -14.52 15.82 -4.12
C PHE A 158 -15.93 15.46 -3.65
N LEU A 159 -16.97 16.13 -4.17
CA LEU A 159 -18.37 15.88 -3.81
C LEU A 159 -18.82 14.47 -4.23
N ALA A 160 -18.36 13.96 -5.39
CA ALA A 160 -18.64 12.61 -5.84
C ALA A 160 -17.89 11.52 -5.04
N ILE A 161 -16.74 11.85 -4.44
CA ILE A 161 -16.08 11.00 -3.44
C ILE A 161 -16.85 11.05 -2.12
N LEU A 162 -17.20 12.24 -1.64
CA LEU A 162 -17.91 12.44 -0.36
C LEU A 162 -19.27 11.74 -0.34
N ALA A 163 -20.06 11.84 -1.41
CA ALA A 163 -21.33 11.13 -1.55
C ALA A 163 -21.14 9.62 -1.39
N LYS A 164 -20.16 9.03 -2.09
CA LYS A 164 -19.85 7.60 -2.02
C LYS A 164 -19.26 7.17 -0.68
N CYS A 165 -18.54 8.06 0.01
CA CYS A 165 -18.13 7.84 1.39
C CYS A 165 -19.34 7.82 2.34
N CYS A 166 -20.38 8.63 2.09
CA CYS A 166 -21.59 8.65 2.90
C CYS A 166 -22.54 7.48 2.60
N GLU A 167 -22.59 7.01 1.35
CA GLU A 167 -23.34 5.83 0.90
C GLU A 167 -22.69 4.51 1.35
N SER A 168 -21.37 4.48 1.59
CA SER A 168 -20.65 3.23 1.88
C SER A 168 -21.01 2.62 3.24
N PRO A 169 -21.58 1.39 3.29
CA PRO A 169 -21.94 0.73 4.54
C PRO A 169 -20.75 0.48 5.48
N TRP A 170 -19.51 0.44 4.95
CA TRP A 170 -18.29 0.32 5.76
C TRP A 170 -18.11 1.48 6.75
N THR A 171 -18.52 2.71 6.43
CA THR A 171 -18.42 3.82 7.39
C THR A 171 -19.29 3.60 8.62
N SER A 172 -20.52 3.12 8.43
CA SER A 172 -21.45 2.82 9.50
C SER A 172 -20.94 1.67 10.39
N GLN A 173 -20.40 0.62 9.78
CA GLN A 173 -19.76 -0.50 10.50
C GLN A 173 -18.50 -0.06 11.26
N ALA A 174 -17.63 0.74 10.65
CA ALA A 174 -16.40 1.22 11.26
C ALA A 174 -16.66 2.18 12.43
N LEU A 175 -17.59 3.13 12.29
CA LEU A 175 -18.00 4.05 13.36
C LEU A 175 -18.70 3.31 14.52
N SER A 176 -19.61 2.37 14.20
CA SER A 176 -20.25 1.51 15.22
C SER A 176 -19.22 0.69 15.99
N ASN A 177 -18.24 0.08 15.30
CA ASN A 177 -17.15 -0.65 15.94
C ASN A 177 -16.23 0.24 16.78
N ALA A 178 -15.96 1.49 16.36
CA ALA A 178 -15.16 2.44 17.13
C ALA A 178 -15.85 2.83 18.46
N ALA A 179 -17.12 3.22 18.40
CA ALA A 179 -17.92 3.60 19.57
C ALA A 179 -18.17 2.41 20.53
N ARG A 180 -18.33 1.18 19.99
CA ARG A 180 -18.45 -0.03 20.80
C ARG A 180 -17.15 -0.40 21.50
N GLN A 181 -16.00 -0.05 20.91
CA GLN A 181 -14.67 -0.29 21.50
C GLN A 181 -14.31 0.74 22.57
N GLU A 182 -14.83 1.97 22.45
CA GLU A 182 -14.77 3.05 23.44
C GLU A 182 -15.54 2.70 24.73
N ASN A 183 -16.80 2.23 24.61
CA ASN A 183 -17.60 1.71 25.74
C ASN A 183 -16.91 0.57 26.53
N ILE A 184 -16.00 -0.19 25.90
CA ILE A 184 -15.22 -1.25 26.54
C ILE A 184 -13.96 -0.68 27.22
N GLN A 185 -13.42 0.43 26.72
CA GLN A 185 -12.28 1.10 27.32
C GLN A 185 -12.71 1.93 28.55
N GLU A 186 -13.83 2.65 28.48
CA GLU A 186 -14.39 3.39 29.62
C GLU A 186 -14.63 2.46 30.81
N ARG A 187 -15.30 1.32 30.62
CA ARG A 187 -15.50 0.31 31.68
C ARG A 187 -14.19 -0.19 32.29
N LYS A 188 -13.14 -0.39 31.48
CA LYS A 188 -11.81 -0.81 31.96
C LYS A 188 -11.09 0.27 32.75
N ASP A 189 -11.34 1.55 32.45
CA ASP A 189 -10.72 2.66 33.16
C ASP A 189 -11.58 3.14 34.36
N GLU A 190 -12.87 2.76 34.43
CA GLU A 190 -13.66 2.74 35.67
C GLU A 190 -13.18 1.64 36.64
N GLU A 191 -13.00 0.40 36.16
CA GLU A 191 -12.44 -0.73 36.94
C GLU A 191 -11.02 -0.45 37.50
N ARG A 192 -10.35 0.60 37.03
CA ARG A 192 -9.00 1.01 37.46
C ARG A 192 -8.96 2.17 38.45
N ARG A 193 -10.10 2.76 38.83
CA ARG A 193 -10.14 3.84 39.82
C ARG A 193 -10.25 3.27 41.25
N PRO A 194 -9.29 3.53 42.16
CA PRO A 194 -9.39 3.07 43.54
C PRO A 194 -10.49 3.83 44.29
N HIS A 195 -11.37 3.11 44.98
CA HIS A 195 -12.41 3.73 45.80
C HIS A 195 -11.83 4.46 47.03
N HIS A 196 -11.93 5.79 47.04
CA HIS A 196 -11.93 6.58 48.27
C HIS A 196 -13.31 7.22 48.46
N ALA A 197 -13.90 7.00 49.63
CA ALA A 197 -15.25 7.47 49.95
C ALA A 197 -15.21 8.82 50.68
N SER A 198 -16.09 9.74 50.29
CA SER A 198 -16.42 10.95 51.06
C SER A 198 -17.89 11.30 50.86
N PHE A 199 -18.61 11.57 51.94
CA PHE A 199 -20.05 11.86 51.92
C PHE A 199 -20.37 13.20 51.21
N ALA A 200 -21.37 13.17 50.32
CA ALA A 200 -22.19 14.34 49.98
C ALA A 200 -23.60 13.87 49.55
N THR A 201 -24.65 14.47 50.12
CA THR A 201 -26.05 14.12 49.85
C THR A 201 -26.62 14.89 48.67
N PRO A 202 -27.35 14.25 47.73
CA PRO A 202 -28.09 14.95 46.67
C PRO A 202 -29.46 15.47 47.17
N PRO A 203 -29.95 16.61 46.66
CA PRO A 203 -31.33 17.05 46.86
C PRO A 203 -32.31 16.30 45.93
N SER A 204 -33.55 16.13 46.36
CA SER A 204 -34.61 15.35 45.69
C SER A 204 -35.40 16.14 44.63
N PRO A 205 -35.74 15.55 43.47
CA PRO A 205 -36.73 16.08 42.52
C PRO A 205 -38.15 15.54 42.77
N CYS A 206 -39.19 16.35 42.53
CA CYS A 206 -40.61 15.97 42.48
C CYS A 206 -41.48 17.16 42.00
N PRO A 207 -42.72 16.98 41.49
CA PRO A 207 -43.30 15.76 40.90
C PRO A 207 -44.15 16.00 39.60
N SER A 208 -44.75 14.90 39.09
CA SER A 208 -45.94 14.86 38.19
C SER A 208 -45.72 15.17 36.69
N THR A 209 -46.51 14.65 35.74
CA THR A 209 -47.83 13.94 35.80
C THR A 209 -47.94 12.78 34.76
N VAL A 210 -48.71 11.72 35.10
CA VAL A 210 -49.61 10.92 34.19
C VAL A 210 -48.96 10.15 33.00
N SER A 211 -49.26 8.89 32.65
CA SER A 211 -50.02 7.73 33.22
C SER A 211 -49.91 6.54 32.23
N CYS A 212 -50.17 5.25 32.49
CA CYS A 212 -50.27 4.37 33.67
C CYS A 212 -50.43 2.90 33.14
N ASN A 213 -50.34 1.89 34.02
CA ASN A 213 -50.72 0.46 33.80
C ASN A 213 -49.81 -0.33 32.81
N SER A 214 -49.59 -1.65 32.91
CA SER A 214 -50.02 -2.73 33.84
C SER A 214 -49.23 -4.03 33.53
N THR A 215 -49.02 -5.06 34.39
CA THR A 215 -49.22 -5.30 35.85
C THR A 215 -48.61 -6.69 36.20
N VAL A 216 -47.93 -6.83 37.36
CA VAL A 216 -47.83 -8.09 38.18
C VAL A 216 -47.02 -9.27 37.54
N SER A 217 -46.27 -10.15 38.24
CA SER A 217 -46.18 -10.52 39.67
C SER A 217 -44.76 -10.79 40.20
N SER A 218 -44.56 -10.39 41.46
CA SER A 218 -43.70 -10.93 42.54
C SER A 218 -43.18 -12.38 42.47
N VAL A 219 -42.00 -12.61 43.08
CA VAL A 219 -41.79 -13.28 44.41
C VAL A 219 -40.31 -13.06 44.87
N SER A 220 -39.98 -13.30 46.14
CA SER A 220 -38.76 -12.83 46.83
C SER A 220 -38.03 -13.89 47.68
N LEU A 221 -36.85 -13.49 48.18
CA LEU A 221 -36.07 -13.99 49.35
C LEU A 221 -35.02 -15.13 49.19
N ASP A 222 -33.80 -14.83 49.65
CA ASP A 222 -32.90 -15.59 50.55
C ASP A 222 -32.45 -17.06 50.29
N SER A 223 -31.22 -17.50 50.62
CA SER A 223 -30.01 -16.79 51.10
C SER A 223 -28.72 -17.67 51.11
N ARG A 224 -27.53 -17.03 51.21
CA ARG A 224 -26.20 -17.52 51.71
C ARG A 224 -25.49 -18.73 51.02
N VAL A 225 -24.19 -18.56 50.72
CA VAL A 225 -23.00 -19.31 51.24
C VAL A 225 -21.77 -19.25 50.28
N HIS A 226 -20.63 -18.80 50.82
CA HIS A 226 -19.19 -18.96 50.48
C HIS A 226 -18.57 -19.06 49.04
N LEU A 227 -17.28 -18.70 49.02
CA LEU A 227 -16.26 -18.68 47.94
C LEU A 227 -15.95 -20.08 47.33
N PRO A 228 -15.26 -20.23 46.15
CA PRO A 228 -14.12 -19.41 45.68
C PRO A 228 -14.06 -19.09 44.16
N SER A 229 -12.89 -18.62 43.72
CA SER A 229 -12.60 -18.08 42.38
C SER A 229 -12.50 -19.15 41.26
N SER A 230 -13.07 -18.85 40.09
CA SER A 230 -12.68 -19.48 38.82
C SER A 230 -13.01 -18.61 37.59
N LYS A 231 -12.34 -18.94 36.48
CA LYS A 231 -12.47 -18.52 35.06
C LYS A 231 -13.66 -17.61 34.67
N PRO A 232 -13.46 -16.60 33.79
CA PRO A 232 -14.56 -16.03 33.02
C PRO A 232 -15.09 -17.11 32.05
N SER A 233 -16.27 -17.65 32.34
CA SER A 233 -16.95 -18.62 31.50
C SER A 233 -17.63 -17.94 30.30
N VAL A 234 -17.81 -18.72 29.22
CA VAL A 234 -18.61 -18.29 28.07
C VAL A 234 -20.07 -18.14 28.52
N LEU A 235 -20.61 -16.93 28.35
CA LEU A 235 -22.05 -16.71 28.27
C LEU A 235 -22.40 -16.47 26.80
N ALA A 236 -23.31 -17.28 26.27
CA ALA A 236 -23.76 -17.18 24.89
C ALA A 236 -24.82 -16.09 24.76
N ASP A 237 -24.46 -14.99 24.12
CA ASP A 237 -25.40 -13.94 23.76
C ASP A 237 -26.03 -14.19 22.38
N SER A 238 -27.22 -13.61 22.19
CA SER A 238 -28.17 -13.90 21.10
C SER A 238 -27.64 -13.55 19.67
N PRO A 239 -28.31 -13.98 18.57
CA PRO A 239 -27.64 -14.16 17.28
C PRO A 239 -27.09 -12.86 16.69
N ARG A 240 -25.77 -12.85 16.47
CA ARG A 240 -25.01 -11.68 16.03
C ARG A 240 -25.34 -11.31 14.58
N GLN A 241 -26.22 -10.33 14.38
CA GLN A 241 -26.28 -9.59 13.11
C GLN A 241 -25.05 -8.68 12.97
N VAL A 242 -23.90 -9.30 12.67
CA VAL A 242 -22.84 -8.60 11.95
C VAL A 242 -23.36 -8.35 10.54
N ILE A 243 -23.52 -7.08 10.15
CA ILE A 243 -23.83 -6.72 8.77
C ILE A 243 -22.59 -7.08 7.95
N SER A 244 -22.60 -8.26 7.34
CA SER A 244 -21.48 -8.74 6.51
C SER A 244 -21.46 -7.96 5.20
N LEU A 245 -20.50 -7.02 5.08
CA LEU A 245 -20.25 -6.29 3.85
C LEU A 245 -20.09 -7.24 2.66
N ASP A 246 -20.88 -6.98 1.61
CA ASP A 246 -20.76 -7.71 0.35
C ASP A 246 -19.40 -7.46 -0.30
N LYS A 247 -18.99 -8.40 -1.16
CA LYS A 247 -17.69 -8.36 -1.85
C LYS A 247 -17.53 -7.06 -2.66
N SER A 248 -18.61 -6.58 -3.28
CA SER A 248 -18.68 -5.30 -3.99
C SER A 248 -18.24 -4.12 -3.12
N ASP A 249 -18.67 -4.12 -1.86
CA ASP A 249 -18.66 -2.93 -1.01
C ASP A 249 -17.28 -2.73 -0.39
N GLY A 250 -16.60 -3.83 -0.05
CA GLY A 250 -15.19 -3.81 0.36
C GLY A 250 -14.24 -3.40 -0.77
N GLU A 251 -14.50 -3.84 -2.00
CA GLU A 251 -13.72 -3.44 -3.19
C GLU A 251 -13.98 -1.96 -3.56
N GLN A 252 -15.23 -1.50 -3.46
CA GLN A 252 -15.59 -0.07 -3.58
C GLN A 252 -14.93 0.79 -2.50
N ALA A 253 -14.97 0.37 -1.23
CA ALA A 253 -14.34 1.07 -0.12
C ALA A 253 -12.83 1.23 -0.34
N ARG A 254 -12.13 0.17 -0.76
CA ARG A 254 -10.70 0.24 -1.13
C ARG A 254 -10.44 1.23 -2.27
N ALA A 255 -11.29 1.25 -3.29
CA ALA A 255 -11.18 2.22 -4.39
C ALA A 255 -11.43 3.67 -3.92
N LEU A 256 -12.20 3.90 -2.85
CA LEU A 256 -12.37 5.21 -2.23
C LEU A 256 -11.13 5.63 -1.44
N PHE A 257 -10.54 4.76 -0.61
CA PHE A 257 -9.27 5.04 0.10
C PHE A 257 -8.17 5.56 -0.84
N GLU A 258 -7.95 4.87 -1.98
CA GLU A 258 -6.96 5.32 -2.97
C GLU A 258 -7.30 6.67 -3.61
N ARG A 259 -8.58 6.94 -3.89
CA ARG A 259 -9.04 8.20 -4.49
C ARG A 259 -8.90 9.38 -3.54
N VAL A 260 -9.25 9.20 -2.27
CA VAL A 260 -9.05 10.19 -1.19
C VAL A 260 -7.57 10.51 -1.05
N ARG A 261 -6.71 9.49 -0.94
CA ARG A 261 -5.26 9.66 -0.74
C ARG A 261 -4.53 10.32 -1.93
N LYS A 262 -5.06 10.20 -3.15
CA LYS A 262 -4.48 10.79 -4.37
C LYS A 262 -4.98 12.21 -4.66
N PHE A 263 -5.93 12.75 -3.89
CA PHE A 263 -6.57 14.03 -4.19
C PHE A 263 -5.75 15.24 -3.70
N ARG A 264 -5.52 16.22 -4.59
CA ARG A 264 -4.90 17.52 -4.29
C ARG A 264 -5.79 18.64 -4.85
N PRO A 265 -6.42 19.50 -4.02
CA PRO A 265 -7.21 20.62 -4.50
C PRO A 265 -6.36 21.87 -4.77
N LEU A 266 -7.01 22.89 -5.38
CA LEU A 266 -6.44 24.22 -5.65
C LEU A 266 -7.50 25.32 -5.39
N ALA A 267 -8.37 25.10 -4.41
CA ALA A 267 -9.58 25.89 -4.19
C ALA A 267 -9.38 27.09 -3.26
N PHE A 268 -8.45 27.00 -2.29
CA PHE A 268 -8.27 28.00 -1.24
C PHE A 268 -7.89 29.38 -1.82
N HIS A 269 -6.94 29.38 -2.76
CA HIS A 269 -6.45 30.61 -3.39
C HIS A 269 -7.53 31.34 -4.20
N VAL A 270 -8.45 30.61 -4.85
CA VAL A 270 -9.54 31.19 -5.64
C VAL A 270 -10.61 31.79 -4.71
N TYR A 271 -10.98 31.08 -3.63
CA TYR A 271 -11.97 31.59 -2.67
C TYR A 271 -11.46 32.84 -1.91
N LEU A 272 -10.18 32.86 -1.51
CA LEU A 272 -9.56 34.04 -0.89
C LEU A 272 -9.53 35.24 -1.85
N ALA A 273 -9.11 35.04 -3.10
CA ALA A 273 -9.10 36.10 -4.12
C ALA A 273 -10.52 36.63 -4.41
N GLN A 274 -11.52 35.75 -4.48
CA GLN A 274 -12.92 36.11 -4.66
C GLN A 274 -13.44 37.00 -3.52
N THR A 275 -13.17 36.66 -2.26
CA THR A 275 -13.61 37.44 -1.10
C THR A 275 -12.93 38.82 -1.03
N ILE A 276 -11.63 38.90 -1.36
CA ILE A 276 -10.92 40.19 -1.47
C ILE A 276 -11.51 41.05 -2.61
N PHE A 277 -11.85 40.45 -3.75
CA PHE A 277 -12.49 41.15 -4.87
C PHE A 277 -13.90 41.66 -4.50
N LYS A 278 -14.74 40.85 -3.84
CA LYS A 278 -16.06 41.27 -3.32
C LYS A 278 -15.93 42.50 -2.42
N LEU A 279 -14.94 42.52 -1.52
CA LEU A 279 -14.68 43.67 -0.62
C LEU A 279 -14.22 44.92 -1.38
N LEU A 280 -13.27 44.79 -2.30
CA LEU A 280 -12.76 45.92 -3.09
C LEU A 280 -13.85 46.54 -3.99
N MET A 281 -14.69 45.70 -4.59
CA MET A 281 -15.88 46.18 -5.32
C MET A 281 -16.87 46.87 -4.38
N GLY A 282 -17.14 46.32 -3.20
CA GLY A 282 -18.04 46.92 -2.22
C GLY A 282 -17.58 48.30 -1.75
N THR A 283 -16.29 48.45 -1.39
CA THR A 283 -15.75 49.74 -0.95
C THR A 283 -15.66 50.76 -2.09
N LEU A 284 -15.35 50.34 -3.32
CA LEU A 284 -15.42 51.18 -4.51
C LEU A 284 -16.84 51.71 -4.76
N ILE A 285 -17.86 50.85 -4.67
CA ILE A 285 -19.25 51.27 -4.88
C ILE A 285 -19.66 52.28 -3.79
N VAL A 286 -19.36 51.99 -2.52
CA VAL A 286 -19.66 52.89 -1.39
C VAL A 286 -18.97 54.25 -1.55
N SER A 287 -17.70 54.28 -2.00
CA SER A 287 -16.91 55.52 -2.06
C SER A 287 -17.43 56.54 -3.07
N TYR A 288 -17.98 56.10 -4.21
CA TYR A 288 -18.56 57.02 -5.20
C TYR A 288 -20.07 57.26 -4.96
N THR A 289 -20.81 56.29 -4.41
CA THR A 289 -22.27 56.46 -4.18
C THR A 289 -22.60 57.40 -3.02
N ILE A 290 -21.85 57.37 -1.91
CA ILE A 290 -22.12 58.24 -0.75
C ILE A 290 -22.10 59.74 -1.12
N PRO A 291 -21.07 60.27 -1.83
CA PRO A 291 -21.09 61.66 -2.30
C PRO A 291 -22.33 62.00 -3.14
N LEU A 292 -22.78 61.08 -4.01
CA LEU A 292 -23.91 61.31 -4.91
C LEU A 292 -25.26 61.45 -4.20
N LEU A 293 -25.43 61.00 -2.95
CA LEU A 293 -26.66 61.26 -2.18
C LEU A 293 -26.91 62.77 -2.01
N SER A 294 -25.85 63.58 -1.94
CA SER A 294 -25.95 65.04 -1.83
C SER A 294 -26.50 65.71 -3.09
N SER A 295 -26.38 65.05 -4.25
CA SER A 295 -26.76 65.58 -5.56
C SER A 295 -28.24 65.37 -5.92
N PHE A 296 -29.02 64.66 -5.08
CA PHE A 296 -30.46 64.45 -5.28
C PHE A 296 -31.28 65.58 -4.64
N SER A 297 -31.41 66.71 -5.36
CA SER A 297 -32.38 67.78 -5.06
C SER A 297 -33.75 67.51 -5.71
N PHE A 298 -34.80 68.19 -5.21
CA PHE A 298 -36.16 68.09 -5.77
C PHE A 298 -36.45 69.14 -6.85
N SER A 299 -35.86 70.33 -6.68
CA SER A 299 -35.85 71.41 -7.66
C SER A 299 -34.42 71.57 -8.24
N HIS A 300 -34.36 72.01 -9.49
CA HIS A 300 -33.15 72.33 -10.26
C HIS A 300 -33.39 73.63 -11.04
N THR A 301 -32.39 74.51 -11.10
CA THR A 301 -32.44 75.72 -11.94
C THR A 301 -31.76 75.47 -13.27
N CYS A 302 -32.51 75.69 -14.36
CA CYS A 302 -32.08 75.48 -15.74
C CYS A 302 -31.90 76.82 -16.46
N HIS A 303 -30.85 76.91 -17.28
CA HIS A 303 -30.44 78.11 -18.00
C HIS A 303 -30.17 77.71 -19.47
N PRO A 304 -31.23 77.52 -20.30
CA PRO A 304 -31.07 76.99 -21.65
C PRO A 304 -30.34 77.98 -22.56
N GLU A 305 -29.49 77.47 -23.46
CA GLU A 305 -28.71 78.31 -24.39
C GLU A 305 -29.61 79.01 -25.43
N GLU A 306 -30.70 78.35 -25.88
CA GLU A 306 -31.62 78.86 -26.91
C GLU A 306 -32.64 79.90 -26.38
N GLN A 307 -32.18 80.93 -25.67
CA GLN A 307 -33.04 81.99 -25.11
C GLN A 307 -33.92 82.67 -26.17
N LEU A 308 -33.47 82.75 -27.42
CA LEU A 308 -34.20 83.29 -28.57
C LEU A 308 -35.47 82.52 -28.95
N LEU A 309 -35.54 81.20 -28.69
CA LEU A 309 -36.69 80.35 -29.02
C LEU A 309 -37.80 80.40 -27.95
N VAL A 310 -37.44 80.82 -26.73
CA VAL A 310 -38.24 80.64 -25.52
C VAL A 310 -38.58 81.97 -24.82
N GLY A 311 -37.74 83.01 -24.95
CA GLY A 311 -37.99 84.33 -24.37
C GLY A 311 -37.76 84.46 -22.86
N TYR A 312 -37.24 83.42 -22.21
CA TYR A 312 -36.90 83.39 -20.78
C TYR A 312 -35.49 82.81 -20.59
N ALA A 313 -34.69 83.43 -19.71
CA ALA A 313 -33.31 83.01 -19.43
C ALA A 313 -33.20 81.96 -18.30
N THR A 314 -34.24 81.80 -17.49
CA THR A 314 -34.23 80.98 -16.26
C THR A 314 -35.51 80.15 -16.14
N PHE A 315 -35.34 78.88 -15.79
CA PHE A 315 -36.42 77.93 -15.53
C PHE A 315 -36.19 77.20 -14.21
N GLU A 316 -37.24 77.07 -13.39
CA GLU A 316 -37.24 76.18 -12.24
C GLU A 316 -37.88 74.84 -12.65
N CYS A 317 -37.16 73.74 -12.42
CA CYS A 317 -37.47 72.41 -12.90
C CYS A 317 -37.60 71.42 -11.74
N ILE A 318 -38.76 70.79 -11.60
CA ILE A 318 -39.03 69.80 -10.54
C ILE A 318 -38.77 68.38 -11.07
N HIS A 319 -37.93 67.62 -10.36
CA HIS A 319 -37.74 66.18 -10.61
C HIS A 319 -38.54 65.35 -9.60
N VAL A 320 -39.76 64.98 -9.98
CA VAL A 320 -40.72 64.28 -9.10
C VAL A 320 -40.15 62.96 -8.55
N LEU A 321 -39.34 62.26 -9.35
CA LEU A 321 -38.79 60.96 -9.03
C LEU A 321 -37.60 61.00 -8.05
N SER A 322 -36.91 62.15 -7.92
CA SER A 322 -35.72 62.33 -7.07
C SER A 322 -35.91 61.85 -5.62
N SER A 323 -37.08 62.15 -5.02
CA SER A 323 -37.41 61.75 -3.64
C SER A 323 -37.57 60.22 -3.48
N LEU A 324 -38.01 59.51 -4.53
CA LEU A 324 -38.11 58.06 -4.55
C LEU A 324 -36.75 57.41 -4.81
N LEU A 325 -36.01 57.90 -5.82
CA LEU A 325 -34.66 57.43 -6.14
C LEU A 325 -33.72 57.57 -4.96
N ARG A 326 -33.75 58.70 -4.22
CA ARG A 326 -32.95 58.89 -3.01
C ARG A 326 -33.28 57.87 -1.91
N LYS A 327 -34.54 57.47 -1.75
CA LYS A 327 -34.95 56.42 -0.79
C LYS A 327 -34.48 55.03 -1.23
N LEU A 328 -34.62 54.71 -2.52
CA LEU A 328 -34.16 53.44 -3.10
C LEU A 328 -32.62 53.32 -3.04
N LEU A 329 -31.90 54.42 -3.27
CA LEU A 329 -30.44 54.52 -3.11
C LEU A 329 -30.02 54.31 -1.66
N VAL A 330 -30.69 54.93 -0.67
CA VAL A 330 -30.41 54.66 0.76
C VAL A 330 -30.65 53.18 1.09
N ALA A 331 -31.73 52.56 0.59
CA ALA A 331 -31.99 51.14 0.79
C ALA A 331 -30.94 50.23 0.09
N TYR A 332 -30.45 50.62 -1.08
CA TYR A 332 -29.36 49.92 -1.76
C TYR A 332 -28.06 49.97 -0.94
N LEU A 333 -27.75 51.12 -0.32
CA LEU A 333 -26.56 51.28 0.51
C LEU A 333 -26.64 50.55 1.86
N THR A 334 -27.81 50.43 2.48
CA THR A 334 -27.93 49.61 3.70
C THR A 334 -27.76 48.12 3.41
N LEU A 335 -28.27 47.63 2.27
CA LEU A 335 -28.06 46.26 1.80
C LEU A 335 -26.58 46.00 1.45
N LEU A 336 -25.95 46.91 0.71
CA LEU A 336 -24.52 46.84 0.38
C LEU A 336 -23.62 46.90 1.63
N GLY A 337 -23.98 47.72 2.62
CA GLY A 337 -23.27 47.78 3.91
C GLY A 337 -23.35 46.48 4.70
N LEU A 338 -24.53 45.84 4.73
CA LEU A 338 -24.71 44.52 5.36
C LEU A 338 -23.94 43.42 4.59
N TYR A 339 -23.96 43.45 3.26
CA TYR A 339 -23.15 42.57 2.42
C TYR A 339 -21.64 42.74 2.68
N GLY A 340 -21.17 43.99 2.80
CA GLY A 340 -19.79 44.32 3.16
C GLY A 340 -19.40 43.80 4.54
N LEU A 341 -20.29 43.92 5.54
CA LEU A 341 -20.06 43.40 6.89
C LEU A 341 -19.85 41.88 6.90
N LEU A 342 -20.68 41.12 6.18
CA LEU A 342 -20.49 39.67 6.06
C LEU A 342 -19.20 39.32 5.30
N ASN A 343 -18.83 40.07 4.25
CA ASN A 343 -17.56 39.82 3.54
C ASN A 343 -16.32 40.15 4.39
N PHE A 344 -16.42 41.11 5.30
CA PHE A 344 -15.37 41.36 6.27
C PHE A 344 -15.29 40.24 7.30
N TYR A 345 -16.43 39.73 7.79
CA TYR A 345 -16.48 38.55 8.66
C TYR A 345 -15.86 37.31 7.99
N THR A 346 -16.17 37.02 6.72
CA THR A 346 -15.57 35.87 6.02
C THR A 346 -14.08 36.04 5.81
N LEU A 347 -13.59 37.24 5.45
CA LEU A 347 -12.15 37.50 5.35
C LEU A 347 -11.46 37.30 6.72
N CYS A 348 -12.05 37.81 7.81
CA CYS A 348 -11.54 37.58 9.16
C CYS A 348 -11.51 36.09 9.54
N TRP A 349 -12.55 35.32 9.23
CA TRP A 349 -12.56 33.87 9.44
C TRP A 349 -11.47 33.15 8.63
N ILE A 350 -11.28 33.53 7.35
CA ILE A 350 -10.24 32.95 6.46
C ILE A 350 -8.82 33.26 6.96
N LEU A 351 -8.60 34.42 7.58
CA LEU A 351 -7.30 34.86 8.07
C LEU A 351 -6.99 34.41 9.51
N HIS A 352 -8.01 34.26 10.36
CA HIS A 352 -7.84 33.85 11.76
C HIS A 352 -7.80 32.32 11.92
N SER A 353 -8.64 31.59 11.18
CA SER A 353 -8.57 30.13 11.10
C SER A 353 -7.35 29.70 10.29
N SER A 354 -6.56 28.76 10.80
CA SER A 354 -5.35 28.25 10.13
C SER A 354 -5.67 27.26 9.00
N LEU A 355 -6.60 27.61 8.09
CA LEU A 355 -7.27 26.75 7.08
C LEU A 355 -6.36 25.92 6.14
N ARG A 356 -5.05 26.17 6.15
CA ARG A 356 -4.02 25.34 5.49
C ARG A 356 -3.69 24.05 6.26
N GLN A 357 -4.18 23.90 7.49
CA GLN A 357 -4.03 22.74 8.35
C GLN A 357 -5.40 22.35 8.94
N TYR A 358 -5.74 21.06 8.92
CA TYR A 358 -6.90 20.51 9.61
C TYR A 358 -6.42 19.38 10.52
N SER A 359 -6.47 19.62 11.82
CA SER A 359 -6.27 18.60 12.86
C SER A 359 -7.63 18.16 13.37
N PHE A 360 -7.89 16.85 13.33
CA PHE A 360 -9.15 16.23 13.76
C PHE A 360 -9.28 16.21 15.30
N HIS A 361 -9.03 17.31 16.02
CA HIS A 361 -8.83 17.26 17.47
C HIS A 361 -10.08 16.79 18.24
N SER A 362 -11.25 17.36 17.95
CA SER A 362 -12.54 16.92 18.51
C SER A 362 -12.88 15.46 18.17
N LEU A 363 -12.40 14.96 17.02
CA LEU A 363 -12.65 13.59 16.54
C LEU A 363 -11.56 12.59 16.94
N LYS A 364 -10.39 13.05 17.42
CA LYS A 364 -9.36 12.23 18.10
C LYS A 364 -9.77 11.89 19.54
N ASP A 365 -10.66 12.69 20.12
CA ASP A 365 -11.23 12.48 21.45
C ASP A 365 -12.55 11.67 21.42
N LEU A 366 -13.32 11.76 20.31
CA LEU A 366 -14.60 11.05 20.09
C LEU A 366 -14.50 9.71 19.31
N CYS A 367 -13.30 9.26 18.96
CA CYS A 367 -13.08 8.00 18.25
C CYS A 367 -11.73 7.41 18.63
N SER A 368 -11.70 6.10 18.89
CA SER A 368 -10.48 5.32 19.16
C SER A 368 -9.48 5.23 17.96
N LEU A 369 -9.73 5.95 16.87
CA LEU A 369 -8.92 6.08 15.67
C LEU A 369 -7.82 7.15 15.82
N ARG A 370 -6.91 6.99 16.80
CA ARG A 370 -5.87 7.99 17.13
C ARG A 370 -4.94 8.37 15.97
N ASP A 371 -4.79 7.49 14.98
CA ASP A 371 -3.80 7.60 13.89
C ASP A 371 -4.32 8.33 12.62
N VAL A 372 -5.37 9.14 12.71
CA VAL A 372 -5.78 10.01 11.57
C VAL A 372 -4.70 11.08 11.34
N PRO A 373 -4.08 11.13 10.14
CA PRO A 373 -2.99 12.07 9.86
C PRO A 373 -3.50 13.52 9.76
N ASP A 374 -2.80 14.45 10.38
CA ASP A 374 -3.15 15.88 10.31
C ASP A 374 -2.95 16.41 8.89
N LEU A 375 -4.05 16.83 8.25
CA LEU A 375 -4.06 17.19 6.84
C LEU A 375 -3.49 18.59 6.64
N ARG A 376 -2.61 18.73 5.64
CA ARG A 376 -2.02 19.99 5.19
C ARG A 376 -2.41 20.25 3.73
N ASN A 377 -2.41 21.52 3.32
CA ASN A 377 -2.85 22.01 2.01
C ASN A 377 -4.38 22.00 1.82
N ASP A 378 -4.88 22.45 0.67
CA ASP A 378 -6.28 22.77 0.34
C ASP A 378 -7.36 21.71 0.68
N LEU A 379 -6.99 20.45 0.93
CA LEU A 379 -7.96 19.46 1.43
C LEU A 379 -8.43 19.81 2.85
N ALA A 380 -7.54 20.38 3.68
CA ALA A 380 -7.89 20.97 4.97
C ALA A 380 -8.96 22.06 4.81
N PHE A 381 -8.81 22.95 3.81
CA PHE A 381 -9.78 24.00 3.52
C PHE A 381 -11.15 23.44 3.12
N LEU A 382 -11.20 22.43 2.23
CA LEU A 382 -12.46 21.80 1.84
C LEU A 382 -13.16 21.09 3.02
N ILE A 383 -12.39 20.49 3.93
CA ILE A 383 -12.94 19.84 5.13
C ILE A 383 -13.41 20.89 6.16
N HIS A 384 -12.69 21.99 6.36
CA HIS A 384 -13.17 23.14 7.16
C HIS A 384 -14.49 23.71 6.60
N MET A 385 -14.62 23.87 5.28
CA MET A 385 -15.85 24.35 4.64
C MET A 385 -17.03 23.37 4.77
N LEU A 386 -16.74 22.07 4.87
CA LEU A 386 -17.72 21.00 5.06
C LEU A 386 -18.16 20.88 6.53
N ASP A 387 -17.24 21.01 7.47
CA ASP A 387 -17.48 20.99 8.92
C ASP A 387 -18.39 22.16 9.36
N GLN A 388 -18.28 23.32 8.70
CA GLN A 388 -19.19 24.47 8.85
C GLN A 388 -20.58 24.27 8.20
N TYR A 389 -20.82 23.14 7.53
CA TYR A 389 -22.13 22.75 6.98
C TYR A 389 -22.74 21.57 7.77
N ASP A 390 -22.00 20.47 7.94
CA ASP A 390 -22.39 19.31 8.75
C ASP A 390 -21.15 18.52 9.21
N PRO A 391 -20.83 18.47 10.53
CA PRO A 391 -19.67 17.73 11.05
C PRO A 391 -19.78 16.21 10.87
N LEU A 392 -20.98 15.65 10.67
CA LEU A 392 -21.17 14.22 10.40
C LEU A 392 -20.54 13.80 9.07
N LEU A 393 -20.52 14.70 8.08
CA LEU A 393 -19.88 14.47 6.78
C LEU A 393 -18.34 14.42 6.92
N ALA A 394 -17.77 15.30 7.76
CA ALA A 394 -16.35 15.26 8.12
C ALA A 394 -15.99 14.01 8.93
N GLN A 395 -16.86 13.56 9.85
CA GLN A 395 -16.68 12.32 10.62
C GLN A 395 -16.72 11.07 9.73
N ARG A 396 -17.62 10.98 8.73
CA ARG A 396 -17.62 9.85 7.78
C ARG A 396 -16.38 9.85 6.88
N LEU A 397 -15.88 11.03 6.50
CA LEU A 397 -14.66 11.15 5.70
C LEU A 397 -13.39 10.76 6.48
N SER A 398 -13.32 11.04 7.80
CA SER A 398 -12.15 10.68 8.63
C SER A 398 -11.90 9.17 8.70
N VAL A 399 -12.97 8.35 8.62
CA VAL A 399 -12.87 6.89 8.50
C VAL A 399 -12.05 6.46 7.27
N PHE A 400 -12.19 7.16 6.14
CA PHE A 400 -11.43 6.89 4.91
C PHE A 400 -10.02 7.54 4.89
N LEU A 401 -9.66 8.28 5.93
CA LEU A 401 -8.34 8.91 6.10
C LEU A 401 -7.46 8.16 7.12
N SER A 402 -8.01 7.23 7.90
CA SER A 402 -7.26 6.46 8.90
C SER A 402 -6.54 5.23 8.28
N PRO A 403 -5.26 4.99 8.60
CA PRO A 403 -4.56 3.76 8.19
C PRO A 403 -5.01 2.52 9.00
N VAL A 404 -5.65 2.73 10.15
CA VAL A 404 -6.15 1.64 11.02
C VAL A 404 -7.44 1.05 10.45
N SER A 405 -8.34 1.88 9.90
CA SER A 405 -9.53 1.40 9.18
C SER A 405 -9.15 0.72 7.86
N GLU A 406 -8.17 1.25 7.11
CA GLU A 406 -7.63 0.58 5.91
C GLU A 406 -7.09 -0.83 6.27
N SER A 407 -6.35 -0.95 7.37
CA SER A 407 -5.85 -2.25 7.86
C SER A 407 -6.96 -3.22 8.24
N ARG A 408 -7.98 -2.77 9.00
CA ARG A 408 -9.15 -3.59 9.37
C ARG A 408 -9.97 -4.03 8.15
N LEU A 409 -10.12 -3.16 7.14
CA LEU A 409 -10.81 -3.49 5.90
C LEU A 409 -10.04 -4.58 5.12
N LEU A 410 -8.70 -4.50 5.09
CA LEU A 410 -7.86 -5.53 4.48
C LEU A 410 -7.94 -6.86 5.23
N GLU A 411 -8.06 -6.85 6.56
CA GLU A 411 -8.24 -8.04 7.39
C GLU A 411 -9.60 -8.74 7.12
N GLU A 412 -10.73 -8.04 7.23
CA GLU A 412 -12.06 -8.59 6.88
C GLU A 412 -12.11 -9.08 5.40
N SER A 413 -11.43 -8.37 4.50
CA SER A 413 -11.38 -8.69 3.07
C SER A 413 -10.42 -9.86 2.74
N LEU A 414 -9.49 -10.20 3.64
CA LEU A 414 -8.69 -11.42 3.58
C LEU A 414 -9.50 -12.61 4.11
N GLU A 415 -10.14 -12.47 5.28
CA GLU A 415 -10.99 -13.51 5.86
C GLU A 415 -12.03 -14.04 4.87
N ARG A 416 -12.84 -13.16 4.24
CA ARG A 416 -13.86 -13.58 3.25
C ARG A 416 -13.28 -14.16 1.96
N ARG A 417 -11.99 -13.95 1.65
CA ARG A 417 -11.33 -14.48 0.43
C ARG A 417 -10.45 -15.70 0.68
N TRP A 418 -10.19 -16.03 1.94
CA TRP A 418 -9.30 -17.11 2.40
C TRP A 418 -9.90 -17.80 3.62
N GLY A 419 -11.18 -18.19 3.52
CA GLY A 419 -11.85 -19.02 4.51
C GLY A 419 -11.32 -20.46 4.53
N GLU A 420 -11.68 -21.19 5.60
CA GLU A 420 -11.14 -22.51 5.93
C GLU A 420 -11.29 -23.54 4.81
N GLU A 421 -12.48 -23.65 4.20
CA GLU A 421 -12.76 -24.57 3.09
C GLU A 421 -11.79 -24.38 1.91
N LYS A 422 -11.51 -23.12 1.57
CA LYS A 422 -10.60 -22.79 0.46
C LYS A 422 -9.16 -23.09 0.83
N LEU A 423 -8.75 -22.80 2.07
CA LEU A 423 -7.41 -23.14 2.56
C LEU A 423 -7.20 -24.66 2.56
N HIS A 424 -8.18 -25.45 3.02
CA HIS A 424 -8.18 -26.91 2.92
C HIS A 424 -8.14 -27.41 1.47
N ALA A 425 -8.86 -26.75 0.53
CA ALA A 425 -8.78 -27.08 -0.89
C ALA A 425 -7.41 -26.79 -1.53
N MET A 426 -6.53 -26.06 -0.83
CA MET A 426 -5.14 -25.77 -1.24
C MET A 426 -4.09 -26.47 -0.35
N THR A 427 -4.49 -27.22 0.69
CA THR A 427 -3.55 -28.10 1.40
C THR A 427 -3.30 -29.34 0.57
N ALA A 428 -2.08 -29.49 0.05
CA ALA A 428 -1.61 -30.73 -0.53
C ALA A 428 -1.26 -31.72 0.59
N VAL A 429 -1.33 -33.01 0.28
CA VAL A 429 -0.79 -34.09 1.12
C VAL A 429 0.19 -34.88 0.26
N ASP A 430 1.44 -34.93 0.69
CA ASP A 430 2.50 -35.68 -0.02
C ASP A 430 2.34 -37.20 0.17
N ALA A 431 3.10 -37.99 -0.59
CA ALA A 431 3.07 -39.45 -0.52
C ALA A 431 3.35 -40.01 0.90
N ASP A 432 4.17 -39.32 1.70
CA ASP A 432 4.48 -39.67 3.09
C ASP A 432 3.38 -39.25 4.09
N GLY A 433 2.26 -38.68 3.64
CA GLY A 433 1.17 -38.20 4.48
C GLY A 433 1.39 -36.81 5.10
N CYS A 434 2.45 -36.10 4.72
CA CYS A 434 2.74 -34.74 5.18
C CYS A 434 1.79 -33.71 4.55
N SER A 435 1.07 -32.98 5.38
CA SER A 435 0.18 -31.88 4.97
C SER A 435 0.97 -30.59 4.73
N ARG A 436 0.94 -30.08 3.49
CA ARG A 436 1.66 -28.88 3.05
C ARG A 436 0.71 -27.81 2.50
N LEU A 437 0.96 -26.54 2.86
CA LEU A 437 0.23 -25.38 2.33
C LEU A 437 1.22 -24.31 1.84
N GLN A 438 0.95 -23.72 0.67
CA GLN A 438 1.74 -22.64 0.10
C GLN A 438 0.86 -21.39 -0.12
N LEU A 439 1.27 -20.26 0.44
CA LEU A 439 0.59 -18.96 0.30
C LEU A 439 1.54 -17.95 -0.34
N VAL A 440 1.11 -17.33 -1.44
CA VAL A 440 1.95 -16.51 -2.31
C VAL A 440 1.37 -15.11 -2.48
N ALA A 441 2.23 -14.08 -2.38
CA ALA A 441 1.93 -12.67 -2.65
C ALA A 441 0.72 -12.10 -1.88
N LEU A 442 0.50 -12.55 -0.64
CA LEU A 442 -0.51 -12.00 0.26
C LEU A 442 0.01 -10.77 1.02
N PRO A 443 -0.81 -9.72 1.26
CA PRO A 443 -0.38 -8.54 2.01
C PRO A 443 -0.25 -8.80 3.53
N ARG A 444 -1.04 -9.74 4.07
CA ARG A 444 -1.02 -10.24 5.46
C ARG A 444 -1.41 -11.73 5.46
N LEU A 445 -1.14 -12.44 6.55
CA LEU A 445 -1.64 -13.80 6.76
C LEU A 445 -3.15 -13.81 7.05
N PRO A 446 -3.96 -14.68 6.42
CA PRO A 446 -5.36 -14.88 6.79
C PRO A 446 -5.46 -15.55 8.18
N PRO A 447 -6.32 -15.11 9.11
CA PRO A 447 -6.40 -15.72 10.43
C PRO A 447 -7.02 -17.12 10.42
N ALA A 448 -7.81 -17.46 9.41
CA ALA A 448 -8.27 -18.83 9.13
C ALA A 448 -7.14 -19.81 8.79
N LEU A 449 -5.91 -19.34 8.57
CA LEU A 449 -4.72 -20.20 8.52
C LEU A 449 -4.46 -20.91 9.86
N PHE A 450 -4.74 -20.22 10.98
CA PHE A 450 -4.38 -20.70 12.31
C PHE A 450 -5.37 -21.74 12.86
N THR A 451 -6.51 -21.99 12.20
CA THR A 451 -7.45 -23.07 12.59
C THR A 451 -7.09 -24.43 11.96
N LEU A 452 -6.14 -24.47 11.02
CA LEU A 452 -5.65 -25.68 10.36
C LEU A 452 -4.73 -26.52 11.29
N SER A 453 -5.31 -27.13 12.32
CA SER A 453 -4.60 -27.86 13.38
C SER A 453 -3.71 -29.01 12.88
N GLN A 454 -4.11 -29.64 11.76
CA GLN A 454 -3.42 -30.76 11.12
C GLN A 454 -2.27 -30.36 10.18
N LEU A 455 -2.05 -29.06 9.92
CA LEU A 455 -1.01 -28.62 8.98
C LEU A 455 0.40 -28.85 9.55
N GLN A 456 1.23 -29.60 8.84
CA GLN A 456 2.62 -29.88 9.23
C GLN A 456 3.62 -28.88 8.67
N VAL A 457 3.36 -28.39 7.45
CA VAL A 457 4.31 -27.59 6.66
C VAL A 457 3.64 -26.34 6.11
N LEU A 458 4.16 -25.18 6.47
CA LEU A 458 3.68 -23.89 5.98
C LEU A 458 4.74 -23.20 5.12
N LYS A 459 4.42 -22.90 3.87
CA LYS A 459 5.26 -22.15 2.93
C LYS A 459 4.63 -20.78 2.65
N LEU A 460 5.39 -19.71 2.92
CA LEU A 460 4.97 -18.33 2.75
C LEU A 460 5.92 -17.62 1.79
N GLU A 461 5.37 -17.02 0.74
CA GLU A 461 6.15 -16.40 -0.34
C GLU A 461 5.70 -14.96 -0.60
N LEU A 462 6.63 -14.01 -0.59
CA LEU A 462 6.40 -12.59 -0.91
C LEU A 462 5.32 -11.91 -0.02
N ILE A 463 5.31 -12.21 1.29
CA ILE A 463 4.37 -11.62 2.27
C ILE A 463 5.06 -10.53 3.10
N THR A 464 4.57 -9.30 2.99
CA THR A 464 5.23 -8.10 3.54
C THR A 464 4.90 -7.77 5.00
N ASP A 465 3.83 -8.31 5.56
CA ASP A 465 3.51 -8.17 7.00
C ASP A 465 2.94 -9.50 7.53
N ALA A 466 3.81 -10.51 7.60
CA ALA A 466 3.47 -11.85 8.05
C ALA A 466 3.46 -11.92 9.59
N ARG A 467 2.29 -11.69 10.20
CA ARG A 467 2.14 -11.69 11.67
C ARG A 467 1.65 -13.03 12.20
N PHE A 468 2.49 -13.68 13.00
CA PHE A 468 2.15 -14.88 13.76
C PHE A 468 1.59 -14.48 15.13
N THR A 469 0.27 -14.60 15.28
CA THR A 469 -0.44 -14.24 16.51
C THR A 469 -0.54 -15.41 17.48
N ALA A 470 -1.02 -15.16 18.70
CA ALA A 470 -1.31 -16.20 19.69
C ALA A 470 -2.14 -17.40 19.18
N GLN A 471 -2.89 -17.24 18.07
CA GLN A 471 -3.68 -18.31 17.45
C GLN A 471 -2.82 -19.47 16.91
N VAL A 472 -1.52 -19.28 16.68
CA VAL A 472 -0.55 -20.34 16.31
C VAL A 472 -0.56 -21.52 17.29
N ALA A 473 -0.97 -21.32 18.55
CA ALA A 473 -1.17 -22.40 19.53
C ALA A 473 -2.07 -23.54 19.01
N ASN A 474 -3.08 -23.21 18.19
CA ASN A 474 -4.04 -24.13 17.58
C ASN A 474 -3.42 -25.01 16.48
N MET A 475 -2.32 -24.58 15.86
CA MET A 475 -1.58 -25.35 14.86
C MET A 475 -0.73 -26.40 15.57
N THR A 476 -1.38 -27.49 15.99
CA THR A 476 -0.76 -28.54 16.81
C THR A 476 0.29 -29.36 16.09
N SER A 477 0.15 -29.54 14.77
CA SER A 477 1.03 -30.39 13.96
C SER A 477 2.18 -29.66 13.26
N LEU A 478 2.26 -28.32 13.34
CA LEU A 478 3.22 -27.51 12.58
C LEU A 478 4.66 -27.77 13.04
N ARG A 479 5.49 -28.28 12.13
CA ARG A 479 6.92 -28.64 12.34
C ARG A 479 7.85 -27.92 11.38
N GLU A 480 7.43 -27.72 10.13
CA GLU A 480 8.22 -27.08 9.07
C GLU A 480 7.64 -25.71 8.72
N LEU A 481 8.49 -24.68 8.67
CA LEU A 481 8.12 -23.33 8.20
C LEU A 481 9.09 -22.88 7.11
N HIS A 482 8.56 -22.33 6.02
CA HIS A 482 9.35 -21.73 4.96
C HIS A 482 8.93 -20.28 4.75
N LEU A 483 9.88 -19.35 4.84
CA LEU A 483 9.69 -17.91 4.64
C LEU A 483 10.53 -17.45 3.44
N TYR A 484 9.92 -17.37 2.27
CA TYR A 484 10.57 -16.92 1.03
C TYR A 484 10.31 -15.43 0.80
N HIS A 485 11.32 -14.60 1.05
CA HIS A 485 11.23 -13.13 0.94
C HIS A 485 10.05 -12.54 1.73
N CYS A 486 9.84 -13.05 2.95
CA CYS A 486 8.75 -12.67 3.85
C CYS A 486 9.27 -11.96 5.11
N THR A 487 8.73 -10.79 5.42
CA THR A 487 9.00 -10.05 6.66
C THR A 487 8.06 -10.52 7.77
N ALA A 488 8.56 -11.43 8.61
CA ALA A 488 7.77 -12.13 9.63
C ALA A 488 7.94 -11.59 11.05
N ALA A 489 6.84 -11.09 11.63
CA ALA A 489 6.73 -10.69 13.03
C ALA A 489 5.97 -11.75 13.84
N VAL A 490 6.36 -11.98 15.09
CA VAL A 490 5.81 -13.03 15.95
C VAL A 490 5.49 -12.45 17.32
N ASP A 491 4.25 -12.63 17.78
CA ASP A 491 3.85 -12.22 19.14
C ASP A 491 4.59 -13.05 20.20
N PRO A 492 4.92 -12.51 21.40
CA PRO A 492 5.66 -13.26 22.43
C PRO A 492 5.00 -14.59 22.85
N SER A 493 3.67 -14.67 22.80
CA SER A 493 2.89 -15.90 23.05
C SER A 493 2.98 -16.91 21.91
N ALA A 494 2.98 -16.44 20.66
CA ALA A 494 3.20 -17.29 19.48
C ALA A 494 4.63 -17.82 19.43
N LEU A 495 5.60 -16.98 19.83
CA LEU A 495 7.02 -17.34 19.88
C LEU A 495 7.28 -18.50 20.84
N ALA A 496 6.62 -18.52 22.01
CA ALA A 496 6.73 -19.64 22.95
C ALA A 496 6.32 -20.98 22.31
N VAL A 497 5.23 -21.00 21.53
CA VAL A 497 4.77 -22.20 20.79
C VAL A 497 5.78 -22.60 19.72
N LEU A 498 6.27 -21.65 18.93
CA LEU A 498 7.24 -21.92 17.85
C LEU A 498 8.61 -22.37 18.38
N GLN A 499 9.04 -21.87 19.55
CA GLN A 499 10.31 -22.27 20.19
C GLN A 499 10.33 -23.74 20.64
N GLU A 500 9.16 -24.35 20.87
CA GLU A 500 9.00 -25.73 21.35
C GLU A 500 8.59 -26.72 20.25
N ARG A 501 7.91 -26.26 19.18
CA ARG A 501 7.36 -27.14 18.12
C ARG A 501 8.11 -27.12 16.79
N LEU A 502 8.81 -26.03 16.44
CA LEU A 502 9.38 -25.90 15.10
C LEU A 502 10.68 -26.70 14.99
N GLU A 503 10.70 -27.68 14.10
CA GLU A 503 11.81 -28.60 13.88
C GLU A 503 12.64 -28.20 12.66
N VAL A 504 12.01 -27.66 11.62
CA VAL A 504 12.65 -27.25 10.36
C VAL A 504 12.28 -25.81 10.00
N LEU A 505 13.27 -25.00 9.62
CA LEU A 505 13.05 -23.64 9.12
C LEU A 505 13.84 -23.37 7.83
N HIS A 506 13.14 -22.97 6.78
CA HIS A 506 13.73 -22.43 5.57
C HIS A 506 13.51 -20.91 5.49
N LEU A 507 14.57 -20.15 5.27
CA LEU A 507 14.52 -18.71 5.04
C LEU A 507 15.16 -18.38 3.70
N THR A 508 14.49 -17.59 2.86
CA THR A 508 15.14 -16.91 1.73
C THR A 508 14.95 -15.40 1.85
N PHE A 509 16.01 -14.66 1.58
CA PHE A 509 16.12 -13.22 1.85
C PHE A 509 17.06 -12.57 0.82
N THR A 510 16.82 -11.31 0.50
CA THR A 510 17.72 -10.51 -0.34
C THR A 510 18.91 -10.00 0.48
N HIS A 511 18.65 -9.54 1.71
CA HIS A 511 19.65 -8.99 2.63
C HIS A 511 19.52 -9.63 4.02
N ALA A 512 20.64 -9.90 4.70
CA ALA A 512 20.63 -10.48 6.04
C ALA A 512 19.87 -9.66 7.11
N SER A 513 19.60 -8.37 6.86
CA SER A 513 18.77 -7.50 7.71
C SER A 513 17.28 -7.85 7.69
N GLU A 514 16.82 -8.62 6.72
CA GLU A 514 15.42 -9.10 6.62
C GLU A 514 15.17 -10.31 7.54
N ILE A 515 16.24 -10.96 8.03
CA ILE A 515 16.16 -12.19 8.83
C ILE A 515 15.68 -11.85 10.26
N PRO A 516 14.52 -12.36 10.70
CA PRO A 516 13.97 -11.96 11.99
C PRO A 516 14.80 -12.47 13.18
N SER A 517 15.03 -11.63 14.18
CA SER A 517 15.85 -11.97 15.36
C SER A 517 15.30 -13.12 16.20
N TRP A 518 13.98 -13.36 16.14
CA TRP A 518 13.32 -14.46 16.87
C TRP A 518 13.74 -15.85 16.38
N VAL A 519 14.22 -15.98 15.13
CA VAL A 519 14.74 -17.22 14.56
C VAL A 519 15.84 -17.82 15.44
N PHE A 520 16.75 -16.99 15.95
CA PHE A 520 17.88 -17.41 16.78
C PHE A 520 17.50 -17.74 18.24
N SER A 521 16.20 -17.80 18.55
CA SER A 521 15.66 -18.22 19.84
C SER A 521 14.92 -19.56 19.82
N LEU A 522 14.74 -20.16 18.64
CA LEU A 522 14.04 -21.43 18.45
C LEU A 522 14.86 -22.58 19.07
N ARG A 523 14.30 -23.27 20.07
CA ARG A 523 15.06 -24.27 20.85
C ARG A 523 14.96 -25.65 20.23
N SER A 524 13.76 -26.01 19.76
CA SER A 524 13.43 -27.29 19.08
C SER A 524 13.98 -27.43 17.66
N LEU A 525 14.65 -26.40 17.13
CA LEU A 525 15.08 -26.37 15.73
C LEU A 525 16.20 -27.38 15.47
N HIS A 526 15.93 -28.35 14.62
CA HIS A 526 16.84 -29.41 14.19
C HIS A 526 17.52 -29.07 12.86
N GLU A 527 16.80 -28.46 11.91
CA GLU A 527 17.31 -28.13 10.59
C GLU A 527 17.05 -26.66 10.23
N LEU A 528 18.08 -25.96 9.74
CA LEU A 528 18.02 -24.56 9.35
C LEU A 528 18.60 -24.36 7.95
N HIS A 529 17.79 -23.85 7.04
CA HIS A 529 18.20 -23.52 5.67
C HIS A 529 18.16 -22.01 5.47
N LEU A 530 19.30 -21.42 5.09
CA LEU A 530 19.47 -19.98 4.87
C LEU A 530 19.88 -19.74 3.42
N SER A 531 19.04 -19.08 2.63
CA SER A 531 19.32 -18.76 1.22
C SER A 531 19.35 -17.23 1.01
N GLY A 532 20.50 -16.69 0.68
CA GLY A 532 20.64 -15.27 0.33
C GLY A 532 21.95 -14.62 0.76
N ARG A 533 22.01 -13.29 0.65
CA ARG A 533 23.25 -12.52 0.87
C ARG A 533 23.53 -12.28 2.36
N LEU A 534 24.22 -13.25 2.96
CA LEU A 534 24.66 -13.23 4.37
C LEU A 534 25.85 -12.31 4.67
N SER A 535 26.54 -11.81 3.63
CA SER A 535 27.63 -10.84 3.77
C SER A 535 27.10 -9.46 4.16
N SER A 536 27.51 -8.93 5.32
CA SER A 536 27.33 -7.50 5.61
C SER A 536 28.12 -6.65 4.59
N GLU A 537 27.53 -5.58 4.07
CA GLU A 537 28.16 -4.72 3.04
C GLU A 537 29.30 -3.83 3.58
N GLY A 538 29.73 -4.06 4.82
CA GLY A 538 30.76 -3.31 5.56
C GLY A 538 32.16 -3.93 5.55
N GLY A 539 32.65 -4.37 4.39
CA GLY A 539 34.07 -4.70 4.17
C GLY A 539 34.62 -5.99 4.81
N VAL A 540 35.89 -6.26 4.52
CA VAL A 540 36.59 -7.51 4.92
C VAL A 540 36.99 -7.45 6.40
N GLY A 541 36.08 -7.81 7.31
CA GLY A 541 36.45 -7.93 8.73
C GLY A 541 35.33 -8.11 9.76
N ARG A 542 34.06 -7.86 9.42
CA ARG A 542 32.95 -8.12 10.36
C ARG A 542 32.49 -9.59 10.32
N SER A 543 31.79 -9.98 11.38
CA SER A 543 31.24 -11.31 11.63
C SER A 543 30.21 -11.73 10.58
N TRP A 544 29.59 -12.90 10.76
CA TRP A 544 28.26 -13.14 10.21
C TRP A 544 27.35 -11.94 10.54
N ALA A 545 26.51 -11.53 9.60
CA ALA A 545 25.41 -10.58 9.85
C ALA A 545 24.34 -11.16 10.80
N LEU A 546 24.38 -12.46 11.09
CA LEU A 546 23.56 -13.12 12.09
C LEU A 546 24.27 -13.11 13.45
N GLY A 547 23.48 -13.04 14.53
CA GLY A 547 23.96 -12.99 15.90
C GLY A 547 24.43 -14.34 16.46
N SER A 548 24.49 -14.45 17.79
CA SER A 548 24.93 -15.68 18.46
C SER A 548 23.95 -16.84 18.21
N LEU A 549 24.45 -18.02 17.86
CA LEU A 549 23.64 -19.22 17.61
C LEU A 549 23.34 -20.04 18.88
N ARG A 550 23.83 -19.60 20.05
CA ARG A 550 23.82 -20.29 21.37
C ARG A 550 22.50 -20.90 21.86
N GLN A 551 21.36 -20.50 21.31
CA GLN A 551 20.04 -21.02 21.70
C GLN A 551 19.58 -22.18 20.82
N LEU A 552 20.13 -22.32 19.60
CA LEU A 552 19.84 -23.38 18.62
C LEU A 552 20.53 -24.72 19.00
N ARG A 553 20.40 -25.14 20.26
CA ARG A 553 21.20 -26.24 20.86
C ARG A 553 20.87 -27.63 20.32
N HIS A 554 19.79 -27.78 19.59
CA HIS A 554 19.37 -29.03 18.96
C HIS A 554 19.58 -29.04 17.44
N LEU A 555 20.22 -28.00 16.89
CA LEU A 555 20.51 -27.88 15.47
C LEU A 555 21.51 -28.96 15.03
N ARG A 556 21.05 -29.88 14.18
CA ARG A 556 21.81 -30.98 13.58
C ARG A 556 22.20 -30.71 12.14
N VAL A 557 21.34 -30.02 11.38
CA VAL A 557 21.57 -29.71 9.97
C VAL A 557 21.56 -28.21 9.75
N LEU A 558 22.61 -27.70 9.11
CA LEU A 558 22.70 -26.30 8.69
C LEU A 558 23.02 -26.27 7.20
N VAL A 559 22.11 -25.72 6.40
CA VAL A 559 22.28 -25.53 4.97
C VAL A 559 22.37 -24.03 4.69
N ILE A 560 23.45 -23.61 4.04
CA ILE A 560 23.68 -22.23 3.63
C ILE A 560 23.79 -22.17 2.11
N ARG A 561 23.00 -21.32 1.48
CA ARG A 561 23.07 -21.00 0.05
C ARG A 561 23.29 -19.50 -0.11
N GLY A 562 24.30 -19.10 -0.86
CA GLY A 562 24.65 -17.69 -1.04
C GLY A 562 26.14 -17.41 -1.04
N MET A 563 26.49 -16.14 -1.17
CA MET A 563 27.85 -15.68 -1.44
C MET A 563 28.71 -15.54 -0.16
N LEU A 564 29.27 -16.63 0.38
CA LEU A 564 30.21 -16.58 1.52
C LEU A 564 31.68 -16.51 1.07
N GLN A 565 32.38 -15.44 1.45
CA GLN A 565 33.85 -15.39 1.31
C GLN A 565 34.58 -16.15 2.44
N ARG A 566 33.90 -16.44 3.55
CA ARG A 566 34.47 -17.07 4.75
C ARG A 566 33.41 -17.93 5.43
N ILE A 567 33.82 -19.08 5.98
CA ILE A 567 32.97 -19.84 6.89
C ILE A 567 32.86 -19.05 8.20
N PRO A 568 31.64 -18.77 8.70
CA PRO A 568 31.43 -17.96 9.89
C PRO A 568 32.13 -18.58 11.12
N GLY A 569 32.74 -17.72 11.94
CA GLY A 569 33.46 -18.15 13.15
C GLY A 569 32.50 -18.65 14.23
N GLU A 570 31.26 -18.20 14.17
CA GLU A 570 30.14 -18.38 15.11
C GLU A 570 29.61 -19.82 15.16
N LEU A 571 29.92 -20.66 14.15
CA LEU A 571 29.54 -22.09 14.13
C LEU A 571 30.06 -22.88 15.34
N TYR A 572 31.08 -22.38 16.03
CA TYR A 572 31.56 -22.97 17.29
C TYR A 572 30.50 -23.03 18.39
N GLU A 573 29.46 -22.20 18.33
CA GLU A 573 28.40 -22.13 19.35
C GLU A 573 27.38 -23.28 19.24
N VAL A 574 27.33 -23.95 18.07
CA VAL A 574 26.50 -25.13 17.78
C VAL A 574 27.35 -26.37 17.44
N ALA A 575 28.66 -26.29 17.62
CA ALA A 575 29.62 -27.30 17.15
C ALA A 575 29.44 -28.71 17.75
N GLY A 576 28.87 -28.82 18.96
CA GLY A 576 28.59 -30.09 19.62
C GLY A 576 27.20 -30.68 19.35
N SER A 577 26.38 -30.03 18.50
CA SER A 577 25.09 -30.57 18.03
C SER A 577 25.04 -30.76 16.51
N LEU A 578 25.88 -30.04 15.76
CA LEU A 578 25.84 -30.02 14.30
C LEU A 578 26.44 -31.30 13.69
N VAL A 579 25.60 -32.05 12.98
CA VAL A 579 25.90 -33.35 12.35
C VAL A 579 26.22 -33.16 10.86
N ARG A 580 25.40 -32.36 10.16
CA ARG A 580 25.53 -32.05 8.73
C ARG A 580 25.67 -30.55 8.49
N LEU A 581 26.65 -30.17 7.68
CA LEU A 581 26.86 -28.80 7.21
C LEU A 581 26.92 -28.80 5.69
N GLU A 582 26.02 -28.05 5.06
CA GLU A 582 26.02 -27.83 3.61
C GLU A 582 26.23 -26.35 3.30
N VAL A 583 27.14 -26.06 2.37
CA VAL A 583 27.38 -24.72 1.83
C VAL A 583 27.35 -24.81 0.30
N TYR A 584 26.44 -24.08 -0.32
CA TYR A 584 26.33 -23.89 -1.77
C TYR A 584 26.68 -22.43 -2.06
N ASN A 585 27.88 -22.17 -2.57
CA ASN A 585 28.47 -20.83 -2.48
C ASN A 585 28.22 -19.92 -3.70
N GLU A 586 27.30 -20.33 -4.59
CA GLU A 586 26.88 -19.62 -5.80
C GLU A 586 28.06 -19.16 -6.68
N GLY A 587 29.10 -19.99 -6.76
CA GLY A 587 30.29 -19.71 -7.56
C GLY A 587 31.23 -18.67 -6.95
N THR A 588 31.10 -18.32 -5.68
CA THR A 588 32.04 -17.39 -5.00
C THR A 588 33.18 -18.12 -4.29
N ARG A 589 34.35 -17.46 -4.21
CA ARG A 589 35.56 -18.09 -3.64
C ARG A 589 35.56 -18.08 -2.13
N LEU A 590 35.54 -19.28 -1.53
CA LEU A 590 35.60 -19.47 -0.09
C LEU A 590 37.06 -19.39 0.40
N LEU A 591 37.47 -18.24 0.95
CA LEU A 591 38.86 -17.92 1.28
C LEU A 591 39.32 -18.40 2.66
N VAL A 592 38.41 -18.52 3.62
CA VAL A 592 38.76 -18.85 5.02
C VAL A 592 37.81 -19.92 5.56
N LEU A 593 38.36 -21.09 5.86
CA LEU A 593 37.63 -22.26 6.39
C LEU A 593 38.04 -22.60 7.85
N THR A 594 38.72 -21.69 8.55
CA THR A 594 39.21 -21.92 9.92
C THR A 594 38.10 -22.19 10.93
N GLY A 595 36.86 -21.75 10.68
CA GLY A 595 35.69 -22.07 11.50
C GLY A 595 35.44 -23.58 11.64
N LEU A 596 35.64 -24.36 10.57
CA LEU A 596 35.45 -25.82 10.58
C LEU A 596 36.35 -26.53 11.60
N LYS A 597 37.52 -25.97 11.93
CA LYS A 597 38.44 -26.56 12.93
C LYS A 597 37.84 -26.67 14.34
N ARG A 598 36.68 -26.06 14.57
CA ARG A 598 35.97 -26.07 15.86
C ARG A 598 34.73 -26.97 15.86
N VAL A 599 34.35 -27.55 14.72
CA VAL A 599 33.12 -28.34 14.51
C VAL A 599 33.48 -29.84 14.40
N VAL A 600 34.10 -30.37 15.44
CA VAL A 600 34.78 -31.69 15.42
C VAL A 600 33.81 -32.88 15.27
N ASP A 601 32.57 -32.72 15.72
CA ASP A 601 31.56 -33.78 15.75
C ASP A 601 30.77 -33.94 14.43
N LEU A 602 31.09 -33.13 13.42
CA LEU A 602 30.46 -33.18 12.10
C LEU A 602 30.68 -34.53 11.41
N THR A 603 29.61 -35.17 10.95
CA THR A 603 29.66 -36.43 10.20
C THR A 603 29.52 -36.23 8.69
N GLU A 604 28.89 -35.14 8.25
CA GLU A 604 28.62 -34.88 6.83
C GLU A 604 28.97 -33.42 6.47
N LEU A 605 29.89 -33.23 5.51
CA LEU A 605 30.32 -31.93 5.02
C LEU A 605 30.13 -31.81 3.51
N HIS A 606 29.37 -30.80 3.09
CA HIS A 606 29.11 -30.52 1.68
C HIS A 606 29.54 -29.08 1.39
N LEU A 607 30.55 -28.88 0.53
CA LEU A 607 31.03 -27.56 0.11
C LEU A 607 30.98 -27.48 -1.42
N GLN A 608 29.83 -27.08 -1.96
CA GLN A 608 29.54 -27.04 -3.39
C GLN A 608 29.66 -25.59 -3.92
N ASP A 609 30.08 -25.43 -5.17
CA ASP A 609 30.29 -24.13 -5.85
C ASP A 609 31.21 -23.14 -5.11
N CYS A 610 32.09 -23.65 -4.24
CA CYS A 610 32.97 -22.86 -3.34
C CYS A 610 34.25 -22.33 -4.02
N GLN A 611 34.42 -22.58 -5.32
CA GLN A 611 35.65 -22.37 -6.10
C GLN A 611 36.95 -22.90 -5.44
N LEU A 612 36.88 -23.98 -4.67
CA LEU A 612 38.07 -24.54 -4.01
C LEU A 612 39.05 -25.08 -5.07
N GLU A 613 40.32 -24.65 -5.00
CA GLU A 613 41.39 -25.09 -5.91
C GLU A 613 42.19 -26.28 -5.37
N ARG A 614 42.16 -26.47 -4.05
CA ARG A 614 42.92 -27.45 -3.25
C ARG A 614 42.11 -27.85 -2.00
N LEU A 615 42.47 -28.97 -1.35
CA LEU A 615 41.74 -29.47 -0.19
C LEU A 615 42.03 -28.62 1.06
N PRO A 616 41.00 -28.13 1.78
CA PRO A 616 41.21 -27.21 2.89
C PRO A 616 41.78 -27.91 4.13
N SER A 617 42.90 -27.40 4.66
CA SER A 617 43.58 -27.91 5.88
C SER A 617 42.82 -27.73 7.20
N ALA A 618 41.51 -27.42 7.12
CA ALA A 618 40.58 -27.52 8.23
C ALA A 618 40.00 -28.95 8.38
N LEU A 619 39.98 -29.75 7.30
CA LEU A 619 39.46 -31.13 7.30
C LEU A 619 40.18 -32.05 8.29
N LEU A 620 41.47 -31.78 8.59
CA LEU A 620 42.26 -32.55 9.56
C LEU A 620 41.66 -32.57 10.98
N ALA A 621 40.77 -31.64 11.31
CA ALA A 621 40.11 -31.56 12.61
C ALA A 621 38.80 -32.38 12.70
N LEU A 622 38.23 -32.81 11.57
CA LEU A 622 36.88 -33.39 11.49
C LEU A 622 36.90 -34.91 11.69
N THR A 623 37.43 -35.40 12.81
CA THR A 623 37.70 -36.84 13.03
C THR A 623 36.47 -37.76 12.94
N ASN A 624 35.26 -37.20 13.06
CA ASN A 624 33.98 -37.91 12.97
C ASN A 624 33.37 -37.93 11.56
N LEU A 625 34.03 -37.37 10.55
CA LEU A 625 33.50 -37.26 9.19
C LEU A 625 33.32 -38.63 8.51
N HIS A 626 32.12 -38.89 8.02
CA HIS A 626 31.73 -40.07 7.24
C HIS A 626 31.53 -39.73 5.75
N THR A 627 30.91 -38.57 5.46
CA THR A 627 30.68 -38.06 4.10
C THR A 627 31.41 -36.75 3.88
N LEU A 628 32.22 -36.68 2.82
CA LEU A 628 32.81 -35.46 2.30
C LEU A 628 32.38 -35.25 0.85
N ASN A 629 31.64 -34.18 0.59
CA ASN A 629 31.22 -33.77 -0.74
C ASN A 629 31.85 -32.40 -1.09
N LEU A 630 32.71 -32.38 -2.11
CA LEU A 630 33.31 -31.18 -2.71
C LEU A 630 33.01 -31.11 -4.22
N GLN A 631 31.85 -31.61 -4.64
CA GLN A 631 31.38 -31.52 -6.03
C GLN A 631 31.27 -30.05 -6.49
N HIS A 632 31.38 -29.82 -7.80
CA HIS A 632 31.31 -28.48 -8.41
C HIS A 632 32.34 -27.49 -7.80
N ASN A 633 33.62 -27.83 -7.90
CA ASN A 633 34.73 -26.97 -7.47
C ASN A 633 35.81 -26.87 -8.57
N ASN A 634 36.94 -26.23 -8.26
CA ASN A 634 38.06 -26.06 -9.20
C ASN A 634 39.30 -26.87 -8.75
N LEU A 635 39.10 -27.99 -8.03
CA LEU A 635 40.20 -28.81 -7.51
C LEU A 635 41.03 -29.35 -8.67
N ARG A 636 42.34 -29.04 -8.68
CA ARG A 636 43.28 -29.51 -9.73
C ARG A 636 44.17 -30.66 -9.29
N THR A 637 44.52 -30.65 -8.01
CA THR A 637 45.44 -31.60 -7.38
C THR A 637 44.84 -32.11 -6.08
N LEU A 638 45.13 -33.37 -5.75
CA LEU A 638 44.60 -34.06 -4.56
C LEU A 638 45.72 -34.56 -3.64
N GLU A 639 46.95 -34.04 -3.74
CA GLU A 639 48.12 -34.48 -2.94
C GLU A 639 47.82 -34.47 -1.42
N GLU A 640 47.04 -33.48 -1.00
CA GLU A 640 46.55 -33.25 0.36
C GLU A 640 45.64 -34.37 0.90
N LEU A 641 45.22 -35.34 0.08
CA LEU A 641 44.53 -36.57 0.54
C LEU A 641 45.33 -37.31 1.63
N LEU A 642 46.66 -37.20 1.65
CA LEU A 642 47.49 -37.76 2.71
C LEU A 642 47.12 -37.20 4.11
N SER A 643 46.64 -35.96 4.18
CA SER A 643 46.19 -35.34 5.44
C SER A 643 44.85 -35.91 5.94
N LEU A 644 44.06 -36.54 5.07
CA LEU A 644 42.80 -37.20 5.43
C LEU A 644 43.02 -38.60 6.03
N ALA A 645 44.27 -39.07 6.14
CA ALA A 645 44.63 -40.36 6.75
C ALA A 645 44.10 -40.58 8.17
N HIS A 646 43.79 -39.50 8.90
CA HIS A 646 43.22 -39.53 10.24
C HIS A 646 41.70 -39.77 10.25
N LEU A 647 41.01 -39.59 9.12
CA LEU A 647 39.55 -39.70 8.99
C LEU A 647 39.10 -41.17 8.85
N ARG A 648 39.33 -41.96 9.90
CA ARG A 648 39.07 -43.42 9.93
C ARG A 648 37.59 -43.82 9.71
N ARG A 649 36.66 -42.86 9.74
CA ARG A 649 35.21 -43.05 9.53
C ARG A 649 34.73 -42.67 8.14
N LEU A 650 35.59 -42.10 7.29
CA LEU A 650 35.21 -41.61 5.96
C LEU A 650 34.86 -42.78 5.02
N SER A 651 33.56 -42.94 4.74
CA SER A 651 33.01 -43.96 3.85
C SER A 651 32.59 -43.40 2.49
N CYS A 652 32.30 -42.10 2.39
CA CYS A 652 31.81 -41.46 1.17
C CYS A 652 32.64 -40.21 0.82
N LEU A 653 33.26 -40.22 -0.37
CA LEU A 653 34.04 -39.10 -0.90
C LEU A 653 33.54 -38.75 -2.32
N ARG A 654 32.94 -37.58 -2.46
CA ARG A 654 32.41 -37.06 -3.73
C ARG A 654 33.21 -35.84 -4.19
N LEU A 655 33.81 -35.95 -5.37
CA LEU A 655 34.71 -34.97 -5.99
C LEU A 655 34.35 -34.71 -7.47
N ALA A 656 33.15 -35.09 -7.91
CA ALA A 656 32.73 -34.86 -9.29
C ALA A 656 32.65 -33.38 -9.70
N TYR A 657 32.67 -33.11 -11.01
CA TYR A 657 32.67 -31.76 -11.59
C TYR A 657 33.79 -30.89 -11.00
N ASN A 658 35.01 -31.38 -11.14
CA ASN A 658 36.25 -30.71 -10.75
C ASN A 658 37.24 -30.73 -11.94
N ARG A 659 38.52 -30.43 -11.70
CA ARG A 659 39.56 -30.36 -12.76
C ARG A 659 40.78 -31.20 -12.39
N VAL A 660 40.56 -32.33 -11.71
CA VAL A 660 41.64 -33.19 -11.21
C VAL A 660 42.30 -33.91 -12.38
N LEU A 661 43.60 -33.67 -12.56
CA LEU A 661 44.40 -34.24 -13.67
C LEU A 661 44.89 -35.67 -13.38
N ALA A 662 45.21 -35.95 -12.11
CA ALA A 662 45.70 -37.25 -11.67
C ALA A 662 45.30 -37.50 -10.20
N LEU A 663 44.99 -38.76 -9.88
CA LEU A 663 44.73 -39.22 -8.52
C LEU A 663 46.06 -39.70 -7.90
N PRO A 664 46.52 -39.12 -6.77
CA PRO A 664 47.82 -39.48 -6.19
C PRO A 664 47.75 -40.80 -5.41
N ALA A 665 48.90 -41.45 -5.26
CA ALA A 665 49.02 -42.71 -4.53
C ALA A 665 48.59 -42.64 -3.05
N SER A 666 48.50 -41.44 -2.46
CA SER A 666 47.96 -41.21 -1.11
C SER A 666 46.49 -41.59 -0.95
N VAL A 667 45.72 -41.79 -2.05
CA VAL A 667 44.33 -42.26 -1.98
C VAL A 667 44.19 -43.62 -1.27
N GLY A 668 45.17 -44.52 -1.40
CA GLY A 668 45.17 -45.87 -0.79
C GLY A 668 45.26 -45.89 0.75
N VAL A 669 45.37 -44.71 1.39
CA VAL A 669 45.31 -44.57 2.85
C VAL A 669 43.85 -44.56 3.36
N LEU A 670 42.87 -44.20 2.51
CA LEU A 670 41.44 -44.09 2.85
C LEU A 670 40.71 -45.45 2.92
N ARG A 671 41.29 -46.44 3.60
CA ARG A 671 40.88 -47.86 3.53
C ARG A 671 39.43 -48.18 3.91
N GLY A 672 38.73 -47.28 4.61
CA GLY A 672 37.31 -47.43 4.99
C GLY A 672 36.32 -46.92 3.94
N LEU A 673 36.79 -46.40 2.80
CA LEU A 673 35.94 -45.80 1.77
C LEU A 673 35.08 -46.85 1.04
N GLU A 674 33.77 -46.63 1.00
CA GLU A 674 32.79 -47.44 0.27
C GLU A 674 32.31 -46.77 -1.03
N LEU A 675 32.28 -45.43 -1.09
CA LEU A 675 31.91 -44.65 -2.27
C LEU A 675 33.02 -43.65 -2.62
N LEU A 676 33.57 -43.78 -3.84
CA LEU A 676 34.42 -42.77 -4.47
C LEU A 676 33.76 -42.29 -5.76
N ASP A 677 33.48 -40.98 -5.82
CA ASP A 677 32.97 -40.32 -7.01
C ASP A 677 33.98 -39.26 -7.48
N LEU A 678 34.47 -39.44 -8.70
CA LEU A 678 35.45 -38.62 -9.42
C LEU A 678 34.91 -38.24 -10.82
N SER A 679 33.60 -38.32 -11.03
CA SER A 679 32.97 -38.11 -12.34
C SER A 679 33.18 -36.68 -12.87
N ASN A 680 33.27 -36.47 -14.19
CA ASN A 680 33.51 -35.16 -14.81
C ASN A 680 34.76 -34.47 -14.23
N ASN A 681 35.91 -35.13 -14.42
CA ASN A 681 37.25 -34.64 -14.09
C ASN A 681 38.16 -34.78 -15.33
N GLN A 682 39.49 -34.76 -15.16
CA GLN A 682 40.47 -34.82 -16.25
C GLN A 682 41.49 -35.93 -16.03
N LEU A 683 41.10 -37.02 -15.36
CA LEU A 683 41.95 -38.15 -15.02
C LEU A 683 42.35 -38.94 -16.28
N GLN A 684 43.65 -39.06 -16.54
CA GLN A 684 44.20 -39.86 -17.63
C GLN A 684 44.50 -41.31 -17.23
N SER A 685 44.84 -41.55 -15.96
CA SER A 685 45.15 -42.89 -15.43
C SER A 685 44.79 -43.02 -13.95
N LEU A 686 44.67 -44.27 -13.48
CA LEU A 686 44.36 -44.61 -12.08
C LEU A 686 45.61 -45.20 -11.38
N PRO A 687 45.99 -44.71 -10.19
CA PRO A 687 47.14 -45.25 -9.46
C PRO A 687 46.83 -46.66 -8.92
N PRO A 688 47.81 -47.60 -8.89
CA PRO A 688 47.60 -48.93 -8.32
C PRO A 688 47.18 -48.88 -6.84
N ALA A 689 47.53 -47.79 -6.14
CA ALA A 689 47.09 -47.54 -4.76
C ALA A 689 45.56 -47.45 -4.60
N LEU A 690 44.80 -47.05 -5.62
CA LEU A 690 43.33 -47.01 -5.58
C LEU A 690 42.72 -48.39 -5.28
N PHE A 691 43.30 -49.44 -5.85
CA PHE A 691 42.78 -50.81 -5.73
C PHE A 691 43.12 -51.46 -4.38
N THR A 692 43.85 -50.75 -3.51
CA THR A 692 44.03 -51.15 -2.09
C THR A 692 42.78 -50.88 -1.23
N LEU A 693 41.81 -50.11 -1.73
CA LEU A 693 40.55 -49.77 -1.06
C LEU A 693 39.54 -50.93 -1.09
N ARG A 694 39.84 -52.03 -0.38
CA ARG A 694 39.04 -53.28 -0.41
C ARG A 694 37.58 -53.15 0.07
N CYS A 695 37.22 -52.05 0.72
CA CYS A 695 35.85 -51.74 1.14
C CYS A 695 35.02 -51.04 0.05
N LEU A 696 35.61 -50.66 -1.09
CA LEU A 696 34.94 -49.88 -2.11
C LEU A 696 33.80 -50.66 -2.78
N ARG A 697 32.60 -50.07 -2.77
CA ARG A 697 31.36 -50.60 -3.35
C ARG A 697 30.93 -49.84 -4.59
N ARG A 698 31.11 -48.51 -4.60
CA ARG A 698 30.72 -47.62 -5.70
C ARG A 698 31.93 -46.83 -6.17
N LEU A 699 32.31 -47.00 -7.43
CA LEU A 699 33.39 -46.25 -8.09
C LEU A 699 32.82 -45.55 -9.32
N LEU A 700 32.67 -44.22 -9.24
CA LEU A 700 32.15 -43.39 -10.33
C LEU A 700 33.29 -42.56 -10.93
N LEU A 701 33.58 -42.82 -12.21
CA LEU A 701 34.68 -42.26 -12.99
C LEU A 701 34.19 -41.73 -14.35
N ALA A 702 32.88 -41.54 -14.53
CA ALA A 702 32.29 -41.08 -15.77
C ALA A 702 32.88 -39.73 -16.23
N GLY A 703 32.94 -39.45 -17.53
CA GLY A 703 33.40 -38.16 -18.06
C GLY A 703 34.85 -37.83 -17.67
N ASN A 704 35.78 -38.77 -17.86
CA ASN A 704 37.20 -38.59 -17.63
C ASN A 704 37.99 -38.88 -18.94
N LEU A 705 39.31 -39.03 -18.86
CA LEU A 705 40.20 -39.23 -20.00
C LEU A 705 40.94 -40.57 -19.91
N LEU A 706 40.35 -41.58 -19.25
CA LEU A 706 41.00 -42.88 -19.01
C LEU A 706 41.10 -43.69 -20.30
N GLU A 707 42.33 -44.07 -20.67
CA GLU A 707 42.63 -44.89 -21.85
C GLU A 707 42.66 -46.39 -21.53
N GLU A 708 43.02 -46.76 -20.28
CA GLU A 708 42.96 -48.14 -19.78
C GLU A 708 42.38 -48.24 -18.36
N LEU A 709 41.80 -49.41 -18.04
CA LEU A 709 41.47 -49.81 -16.66
C LEU A 709 42.48 -50.88 -16.23
N PRO A 710 43.37 -50.62 -15.25
CA PRO A 710 44.43 -51.55 -14.91
C PRO A 710 43.91 -52.82 -14.22
N ALA A 711 44.59 -53.93 -14.50
CA ALA A 711 44.27 -55.27 -14.01
C ALA A 711 44.24 -55.44 -12.48
N ASP A 712 44.69 -54.45 -11.70
CA ASP A 712 44.58 -54.41 -10.24
C ASP A 712 43.14 -54.24 -9.73
N VAL A 713 42.19 -53.85 -10.60
CA VAL A 713 40.75 -53.78 -10.27
C VAL A 713 40.21 -55.06 -9.61
N LYS A 714 40.83 -56.22 -9.91
CA LYS A 714 40.60 -57.54 -9.31
C LYS A 714 40.75 -57.62 -7.78
N ALA A 715 41.27 -56.57 -7.13
CA ALA A 715 41.32 -56.43 -5.68
C ALA A 715 40.01 -55.88 -5.06
N LEU A 716 39.18 -55.19 -5.84
CA LEU A 716 37.93 -54.56 -5.40
C LEU A 716 36.76 -55.55 -5.39
N LYS A 717 36.84 -56.58 -4.54
CA LYS A 717 35.88 -57.70 -4.50
C LYS A 717 34.46 -57.32 -4.06
N LEU A 718 34.29 -56.19 -3.38
CA LEU A 718 32.99 -55.69 -2.88
C LEU A 718 32.34 -54.64 -3.81
N LEU A 719 32.91 -54.42 -4.99
CA LEU A 719 32.46 -53.42 -5.96
C LEU A 719 31.11 -53.84 -6.56
N SER A 720 30.05 -53.11 -6.23
CA SER A 720 28.68 -53.32 -6.71
C SER A 720 28.28 -52.38 -7.85
N GLU A 721 28.90 -51.20 -7.95
CA GLU A 721 28.67 -50.23 -9.02
C GLU A 721 30.00 -49.69 -9.55
N LEU A 722 30.20 -49.80 -10.87
CA LEU A 722 31.33 -49.24 -11.60
C LEU A 722 30.81 -48.43 -12.79
N ASP A 723 31.11 -47.13 -12.80
CA ASP A 723 30.81 -46.24 -13.93
C ASP A 723 32.10 -45.67 -14.51
N LEU A 724 32.35 -46.00 -15.77
CA LEU A 724 33.48 -45.58 -16.60
C LEU A 724 32.98 -44.91 -17.89
N SER A 725 31.72 -44.49 -17.95
CA SER A 725 31.15 -43.92 -19.18
C SER A 725 31.80 -42.60 -19.61
N GLY A 726 31.84 -42.29 -20.90
CA GLY A 726 32.48 -41.06 -21.40
C GLY A 726 33.98 -41.00 -21.10
N ASN A 727 34.69 -42.10 -21.33
CA ASN A 727 36.16 -42.20 -21.24
C ASN A 727 36.73 -42.59 -22.63
N ARG A 728 37.95 -43.14 -22.68
CA ARG A 728 38.66 -43.52 -23.91
C ARG A 728 39.10 -44.98 -23.90
N LEU A 729 38.39 -45.84 -23.17
CA LEU A 729 38.79 -47.23 -22.97
C LEU A 729 38.68 -48.01 -24.30
N GLU A 730 39.79 -48.58 -24.77
CA GLU A 730 39.83 -49.47 -25.95
C GLU A 730 39.48 -50.92 -25.61
N SER A 731 39.72 -51.33 -24.37
CA SER A 731 39.42 -52.67 -23.83
C SER A 731 39.18 -52.64 -22.32
N LEU A 732 38.71 -53.76 -21.75
CA LEU A 732 38.58 -53.97 -20.32
C LEU A 732 39.48 -55.14 -19.87
N PRO A 733 40.07 -55.11 -18.67
CA PRO A 733 40.85 -56.23 -18.15
C PRO A 733 39.96 -57.43 -17.84
N ALA A 734 40.40 -58.63 -18.23
CA ALA A 734 39.66 -59.86 -17.96
C ALA A 734 39.46 -60.11 -16.45
N GLU A 735 40.38 -59.64 -15.61
CA GLU A 735 40.30 -59.85 -14.16
C GLU A 735 39.26 -58.96 -13.45
N LEU A 736 38.61 -58.02 -14.15
CA LEU A 736 37.38 -57.39 -13.66
C LEU A 736 36.28 -58.45 -13.50
N PHE A 737 36.08 -59.26 -14.55
CA PHE A 737 35.01 -60.25 -14.64
C PHE A 737 35.26 -61.47 -13.75
N SER A 738 36.53 -61.86 -13.54
CA SER A 738 36.86 -63.03 -12.69
C SER A 738 36.74 -62.76 -11.18
N ASN A 739 36.83 -61.51 -10.73
CA ASN A 739 37.01 -61.18 -9.31
C ASN A 739 35.96 -60.23 -8.70
N CYS A 740 35.34 -59.34 -9.47
CA CYS A 740 34.34 -58.39 -8.96
C CYS A 740 32.92 -58.99 -8.99
N LEU A 741 32.75 -60.17 -8.38
CA LEU A 741 31.53 -60.99 -8.51
C LEU A 741 30.26 -60.35 -7.91
N GLU A 742 30.41 -59.35 -7.05
CA GLU A 742 29.32 -58.54 -6.46
C GLU A 742 28.80 -57.42 -7.40
N LEU A 743 29.38 -57.26 -8.60
CA LEU A 743 29.07 -56.15 -9.50
C LEU A 743 27.64 -56.25 -10.06
N ARG A 744 26.81 -55.25 -9.72
CA ARG A 744 25.38 -55.14 -10.10
C ARG A 744 25.16 -54.17 -11.24
N THR A 745 25.95 -53.11 -11.31
CA THR A 745 25.89 -52.09 -12.37
C THR A 745 27.27 -51.87 -12.95
N LEU A 746 27.41 -52.09 -14.25
CA LEU A 746 28.58 -51.73 -15.04
C LEU A 746 28.15 -50.78 -16.16
N ASN A 747 28.59 -49.52 -16.10
CA ASN A 747 28.40 -48.54 -17.17
C ASN A 747 29.74 -48.26 -17.84
N VAL A 748 29.85 -48.57 -19.13
CA VAL A 748 31.01 -48.28 -19.99
C VAL A 748 30.58 -47.59 -21.30
N ALA A 749 29.38 -46.99 -21.32
CA ALA A 749 28.87 -46.30 -22.49
C ALA A 749 29.75 -45.10 -22.90
N HIS A 750 29.76 -44.71 -24.17
CA HIS A 750 30.61 -43.64 -24.71
C HIS A 750 32.12 -43.90 -24.42
N ASN A 751 32.63 -45.02 -24.92
CA ASN A 751 34.04 -45.40 -24.90
C ASN A 751 34.46 -45.87 -26.31
N SER A 752 35.61 -46.53 -26.45
CA SER A 752 36.11 -47.07 -27.72
C SER A 752 36.33 -48.59 -27.66
N LEU A 753 35.53 -49.28 -26.84
CA LEU A 753 35.66 -50.73 -26.64
C LEU A 753 35.41 -51.48 -27.96
N SER A 754 36.41 -52.24 -28.39
CA SER A 754 36.36 -53.06 -29.61
C SER A 754 35.81 -54.46 -29.37
N VAL A 755 36.14 -55.07 -28.23
CA VAL A 755 35.71 -56.42 -27.83
C VAL A 755 35.40 -56.44 -26.33
N LEU A 756 34.30 -57.11 -25.95
CA LEU A 756 33.97 -57.37 -24.55
C LEU A 756 34.69 -58.66 -24.08
N PRO A 757 35.48 -58.65 -22.99
CA PRO A 757 36.22 -59.84 -22.56
C PRO A 757 35.34 -61.04 -22.21
N ARG A 758 35.88 -62.24 -22.47
CA ARG A 758 35.28 -63.52 -22.05
C ARG A 758 35.33 -63.64 -20.53
N GLY A 759 34.33 -64.32 -19.96
CA GLY A 759 34.13 -64.48 -18.53
C GLY A 759 33.01 -63.62 -17.94
N ILE A 760 32.28 -62.83 -18.74
CA ILE A 760 31.20 -61.97 -18.20
C ILE A 760 30.07 -62.77 -17.52
N ALA A 761 29.87 -64.03 -17.93
CA ALA A 761 29.00 -64.99 -17.26
C ALA A 761 29.32 -65.22 -15.76
N ALA A 762 30.53 -64.90 -15.29
CA ALA A 762 30.88 -64.99 -13.88
C ALA A 762 30.18 -63.92 -13.01
N LEU A 763 29.76 -62.80 -13.61
CA LEU A 763 29.07 -61.71 -12.92
C LEU A 763 27.58 -62.03 -12.69
N SER A 764 27.31 -63.08 -11.92
CA SER A 764 25.94 -63.59 -11.64
C SER A 764 24.98 -62.54 -11.04
N GLN A 765 25.52 -61.50 -10.39
CA GLN A 765 24.77 -60.40 -9.76
C GLN A 765 24.54 -59.19 -10.67
N LEU A 766 25.03 -59.21 -11.92
CA LEU A 766 24.98 -58.06 -12.83
C LEU A 766 23.56 -57.81 -13.34
N CYS A 767 22.89 -56.78 -12.82
CA CYS A 767 21.54 -56.37 -13.17
C CYS A 767 21.48 -55.27 -14.24
N ARG A 768 22.55 -54.50 -14.42
CA ARG A 768 22.63 -53.44 -15.44
C ARG A 768 23.99 -53.39 -16.11
N LEU A 769 24.00 -53.47 -17.43
CA LEU A 769 25.20 -53.39 -18.26
C LEU A 769 24.94 -52.40 -19.40
N ASP A 770 25.64 -51.27 -19.40
CA ASP A 770 25.48 -50.23 -20.44
C ASP A 770 26.75 -50.13 -21.30
N LEU A 771 26.60 -50.51 -22.57
CA LEU A 771 27.67 -50.60 -23.57
C LEU A 771 27.48 -49.60 -24.72
N ARG A 772 26.42 -48.78 -24.70
CA ARG A 772 26.03 -47.91 -25.83
C ARG A 772 27.14 -46.92 -26.21
N SER A 773 27.24 -46.58 -27.49
CA SER A 773 28.30 -45.75 -28.08
C SER A 773 29.70 -46.31 -27.79
N ASN A 774 29.95 -47.54 -28.24
CA ASN A 774 31.26 -48.18 -28.31
C ASN A 774 31.52 -48.68 -29.75
N SER A 775 32.66 -49.33 -29.97
CA SER A 775 33.09 -49.88 -31.27
C SER A 775 33.02 -51.41 -31.31
N LEU A 776 32.08 -52.00 -30.58
CA LEU A 776 31.88 -53.44 -30.46
C LEU A 776 31.32 -54.03 -31.76
N GLU A 777 32.03 -54.96 -32.40
CA GLU A 777 31.53 -55.66 -33.59
C GLU A 777 30.54 -56.80 -33.24
N GLU A 778 30.81 -57.52 -32.15
CA GLU A 778 29.99 -58.63 -31.65
C GLU A 778 29.83 -58.60 -30.12
N LEU A 779 28.83 -59.31 -29.61
CA LEU A 779 28.61 -59.53 -28.19
C LEU A 779 28.77 -61.03 -27.85
N PRO A 780 29.44 -61.38 -26.74
CA PRO A 780 29.63 -62.78 -26.37
C PRO A 780 28.31 -63.42 -25.95
N ALA A 781 28.01 -64.60 -26.52
CA ALA A 781 26.83 -65.39 -26.16
C ALA A 781 26.76 -65.76 -24.66
N GLU A 782 27.89 -65.68 -23.96
CA GLU A 782 28.02 -65.78 -22.49
C GLU A 782 27.09 -64.84 -21.71
N LEU A 783 26.63 -63.72 -22.32
CA LEU A 783 25.60 -62.84 -21.74
C LEU A 783 24.29 -63.58 -21.41
N GLY A 784 23.96 -64.65 -22.13
CA GLY A 784 22.80 -65.50 -21.83
C GLY A 784 22.94 -66.33 -20.56
N CYS A 785 24.11 -66.36 -19.94
CA CYS A 785 24.36 -67.02 -18.66
C CYS A 785 24.33 -66.04 -17.47
N CYS A 786 24.20 -64.73 -17.71
CA CYS A 786 24.16 -63.71 -16.65
C CYS A 786 22.79 -63.70 -15.96
N SER A 787 22.62 -64.52 -14.92
CA SER A 787 21.36 -64.70 -14.17
C SER A 787 20.71 -63.41 -13.65
N GLY A 788 21.49 -62.39 -13.33
CA GLY A 788 21.00 -61.10 -12.83
C GLY A 788 20.50 -60.12 -13.89
N LEU A 789 20.82 -60.35 -15.18
CA LEU A 789 20.66 -59.37 -16.27
C LEU A 789 19.28 -59.33 -17.02
N PRO A 790 18.32 -60.26 -16.86
CA PRO A 790 17.13 -60.29 -17.69
C PRO A 790 16.10 -59.19 -17.31
N GLY A 791 15.28 -58.78 -18.27
CA GLY A 791 14.29 -57.70 -18.10
C GLY A 791 14.76 -56.32 -18.55
N GLY A 792 15.63 -56.26 -19.57
CA GLY A 792 16.11 -54.99 -20.14
C GLY A 792 17.30 -54.35 -19.42
N GLY A 793 18.02 -55.11 -18.58
CA GLY A 793 19.24 -54.64 -17.90
C GLY A 793 20.43 -54.37 -18.85
N LEU A 794 20.46 -55.02 -20.02
CA LEU A 794 21.44 -54.79 -21.07
C LEU A 794 21.03 -53.59 -21.94
N LEU A 795 21.86 -52.54 -21.96
CA LEU A 795 21.71 -51.36 -22.80
C LEU A 795 22.81 -51.35 -23.87
N VAL A 796 22.41 -51.53 -25.12
CA VAL A 796 23.26 -51.70 -26.32
C VAL A 796 22.55 -51.07 -27.53
N GLU A 797 23.27 -50.88 -28.64
CA GLU A 797 22.69 -50.57 -29.93
C GLU A 797 21.73 -51.68 -30.41
N ASN A 798 20.60 -51.28 -31.00
CA ASN A 798 19.61 -52.23 -31.52
C ASN A 798 20.19 -53.22 -32.55
N TRP A 799 21.15 -52.81 -33.38
CA TRP A 799 21.77 -53.70 -34.37
C TRP A 799 22.69 -54.74 -33.70
N LEU A 800 23.36 -54.36 -32.61
CA LEU A 800 24.24 -55.22 -31.82
C LEU A 800 23.43 -56.17 -30.91
N PHE A 801 22.27 -55.74 -30.42
CA PHE A 801 21.29 -56.64 -29.78
C PHE A 801 20.73 -57.70 -30.75
N LEU A 802 20.64 -57.37 -32.05
CA LEU A 802 20.16 -58.28 -33.09
C LEU A 802 21.23 -59.27 -33.59
N SER A 803 22.52 -59.09 -33.29
CA SER A 803 23.57 -60.07 -33.59
C SER A 803 23.64 -61.20 -32.55
N LEU A 804 23.14 -60.99 -31.33
CA LEU A 804 23.00 -62.03 -30.31
C LEU A 804 22.08 -63.19 -30.77
N PRO A 805 22.39 -64.46 -30.42
CA PRO A 805 21.53 -65.60 -30.72
C PRO A 805 20.10 -65.43 -30.16
N PRO A 806 19.05 -65.94 -30.83
CA PRO A 806 17.66 -65.70 -30.44
C PRO A 806 17.37 -66.16 -29.00
N HIS A 807 17.85 -67.34 -28.59
CA HIS A 807 17.67 -67.84 -27.22
C HIS A 807 18.31 -66.96 -26.13
N VAL A 808 19.38 -66.23 -26.44
CA VAL A 808 19.98 -65.23 -25.53
C VAL A 808 19.13 -63.97 -25.49
N ARG A 809 18.65 -63.54 -26.66
CA ARG A 809 17.80 -62.35 -26.84
C ARG A 809 16.47 -62.48 -26.09
N ASP A 810 15.83 -63.64 -26.23
CA ASP A 810 14.57 -63.98 -25.55
C ASP A 810 14.77 -63.93 -24.03
N PHE A 811 15.80 -64.61 -23.51
CA PHE A 811 16.18 -64.58 -22.08
C PHE A 811 16.38 -63.15 -21.54
N LEU A 812 17.16 -62.31 -22.24
CA LEU A 812 17.42 -60.93 -21.82
C LEU A 812 16.16 -60.04 -21.88
N SER A 813 15.23 -60.35 -22.79
CA SER A 813 13.95 -59.64 -22.94
C SER A 813 12.88 -60.03 -21.91
N HIS A 814 12.97 -61.24 -21.34
CA HIS A 814 11.99 -61.73 -20.36
C HIS A 814 12.21 -61.10 -18.99
N SER A 815 11.30 -60.21 -18.57
CA SER A 815 11.29 -59.63 -17.21
C SER A 815 11.01 -60.69 -16.13
N CYS A 816 12.07 -61.25 -15.54
CA CYS A 816 11.96 -62.18 -14.43
C CYS A 816 11.75 -61.42 -13.11
N ALA A 817 10.49 -61.24 -12.70
CA ALA A 817 10.16 -60.56 -11.45
C ALA A 817 10.63 -61.39 -10.22
N PRO A 818 11.45 -60.84 -9.31
CA PRO A 818 11.94 -61.57 -8.15
C PRO A 818 10.86 -61.70 -7.08
N THR A 819 10.47 -62.93 -6.76
CA THR A 819 9.52 -63.23 -5.68
C THR A 819 10.21 -63.26 -4.32
N GLY A 820 9.86 -62.33 -3.43
CA GLY A 820 9.92 -62.54 -1.98
C GLY A 820 10.99 -61.77 -1.20
N ALA A 821 10.51 -60.82 -0.40
CA ALA A 821 11.05 -60.40 0.90
C ALA A 821 12.54 -60.02 1.03
N TYR A 822 12.81 -58.71 0.95
CA TYR A 822 13.51 -58.01 2.04
C TYR A 822 12.78 -56.69 2.35
N SER A 823 12.93 -56.19 3.57
CA SER A 823 12.10 -55.15 4.17
C SER A 823 12.45 -53.72 3.76
N GLU A 824 11.46 -52.83 3.84
CA GLU A 824 11.60 -51.38 3.69
C GLU A 824 12.62 -50.78 4.68
N SER A 825 13.34 -49.75 4.23
CA SER A 825 13.84 -48.68 5.09
C SER A 825 14.00 -47.40 4.24
N HIS A 826 13.59 -46.25 4.80
CA HIS A 826 13.34 -45.02 4.05
C HIS A 826 14.61 -44.23 3.68
N SER A 827 14.41 -43.18 2.88
CA SER A 827 15.29 -42.04 2.62
C SER A 827 16.52 -42.26 1.74
N ARG A 828 16.33 -42.01 0.44
CA ARG A 828 17.35 -41.43 -0.45
C ARG A 828 16.69 -40.33 -1.29
N PRO A 829 17.33 -39.17 -1.50
CA PRO A 829 16.83 -38.18 -2.46
C PRO A 829 16.97 -38.69 -3.89
N GLU A 830 16.12 -38.19 -4.79
CA GLU A 830 16.11 -38.57 -6.21
C GLU A 830 17.30 -37.98 -6.98
N SER A 831 18.48 -38.62 -6.85
CA SER A 831 19.69 -38.30 -7.63
C SER A 831 20.34 -39.50 -8.31
N ASP A 832 20.02 -40.72 -7.88
CA ASP A 832 20.76 -41.94 -8.25
C ASP A 832 20.07 -42.72 -9.38
N SER A 833 19.65 -42.01 -10.44
CA SER A 833 19.20 -42.61 -11.71
C SER A 833 19.88 -41.91 -12.90
N PHE A 834 20.34 -42.69 -13.87
CA PHE A 834 21.09 -42.18 -15.03
C PHE A 834 20.23 -41.25 -15.89
N PRO A 835 20.65 -39.98 -16.12
CA PRO A 835 19.97 -39.11 -17.06
C PRO A 835 20.08 -39.66 -18.49
N TYR A 836 18.96 -39.70 -19.20
CA TYR A 836 18.96 -40.05 -20.62
C TYR A 836 19.44 -38.84 -21.44
N PHE A 837 20.74 -38.76 -21.71
CA PHE A 837 21.30 -37.73 -22.58
C PHE A 837 20.99 -38.03 -24.05
N SER A 838 20.36 -37.08 -24.74
CA SER A 838 20.14 -37.12 -26.19
C SER A 838 21.20 -36.28 -26.93
N PRO A 839 21.67 -36.71 -28.11
CA PRO A 839 22.80 -36.08 -28.80
C PRO A 839 22.43 -34.81 -29.61
N THR A 840 21.30 -34.16 -29.32
CA THR A 840 20.72 -33.09 -30.17
C THR A 840 20.85 -31.66 -29.61
N GLN A 841 21.50 -31.47 -28.45
CA GLN A 841 21.77 -30.14 -27.88
C GLN A 841 23.18 -29.61 -28.18
N TRP A 842 23.60 -29.70 -29.44
CA TRP A 842 24.74 -28.96 -30.00
C TRP A 842 24.28 -28.14 -31.21
N SER A 843 23.81 -26.93 -30.97
CA SER A 843 23.76 -25.88 -31.99
C SER A 843 24.53 -24.65 -31.49
N PHE A 844 25.59 -24.29 -32.21
CA PHE A 844 26.25 -23.00 -32.03
C PHE A 844 25.29 -21.90 -32.49
N PHE A 845 24.96 -20.96 -31.62
CA PHE A 845 24.61 -19.60 -32.05
C PHE A 845 25.54 -18.58 -31.43
N SER A 846 26.26 -17.90 -32.31
CA SER A 846 27.25 -16.87 -32.00
C SER A 846 26.62 -15.68 -31.28
N ALA A 847 27.29 -15.17 -30.26
CA ALA A 847 26.98 -13.86 -29.69
C ALA A 847 27.53 -12.75 -30.61
N LEU A 848 26.83 -12.46 -31.71
CA LEU A 848 27.16 -11.33 -32.59
C LEU A 848 25.95 -10.76 -33.36
N GLU A 849 24.94 -10.25 -32.65
CA GLU A 849 24.05 -9.23 -33.23
C GLU A 849 23.40 -8.37 -32.13
N SER A 850 23.88 -7.13 -32.00
CA SER A 850 23.40 -6.16 -31.00
C SER A 850 23.46 -4.73 -31.53
N GLN A 851 22.85 -4.49 -32.70
CA GLN A 851 22.63 -3.15 -33.25
C GLN A 851 21.42 -3.12 -34.21
N ILE A 852 20.27 -2.70 -33.69
CA ILE A 852 19.21 -1.87 -34.31
C ILE A 852 18.15 -1.57 -33.23
#